data_AF-A0A9W8R820-F1
#
_entry.id   AF-A0A9W8R820-F1
#
_cell.length_a   1.000
_cell.length_b   1.000
_cell.length_c   1.000
_cell.angle_alpha   90.00
_cell.angle_beta   90.00
_cell.angle_gamma   90.00
#
_symmetry.space_group_name_H-M   'P 1'
#
loop_
_entity.id
_entity.type
_entity.pdbx_description
1 polymer ?
#
loop_
_entity_poly.entity_id
_entity_poly.type
_entity_poly.pdbx_seq_one_letter_code
_entity_poly.pdbx_strand_id
1 'polypeptide(L)'
;MGDWDTFCSICGAATAEVHVGPKGQPEDDGDVYIENKYDEDIIGNEDMEWFQKASLLGFNPNARGATKYYVTGAGRYACSGDFDIRSDDGSEADSATEDFDFADLRTWGECDDIKRVFPFHRQCYKLLARVLTGSKNTREINRAVLFKVFGDSVSEERRCYINLDYGDAEEGHDQSWQAVPGYEYTVINPGRRESLVGDIFEVIRHDNRIRNYMPYFEELGDTISTRRESLGSQDLRKILLWAEEASKPRVGISGFLMAVANRRRIWGVCEQIARRYHAECPDLDSETSCEMESIAVGNKMHFVGFNDKAVFDTMRSYWIRSWDEYDADRPWTLKTFWNSDWDMTGISVSFGDEEPRMFGKRGTEEGAWETSKEVAPETWLRGFVFHLRPANSLLKWEDASWNNISVKGITIYFYGAFPVTYGDTGDSLMQRPLFAAEDMVIVGVEGQLAKQEKEGVTPWILRFGLLQAYPGDEEKPDPGYYPEVGDEEQMSWSSASLALLDEPSWESETLKFVYDSFDRVEDTTVECEHIPMRILMLGNRPNELANIRSISACINSKCIRERDNKKYFDNAVTNMRVSFTDGQQTRAMREVDDDGSSWLEENWDEFEIDGPGGEIIEEIGWIESYGGCPQHLHVSFMNHPV
;
A
#
# COMPACT_ATOMS: atom_id res chain seq x y z
N MET A 1 35.68 -16.31 -0.63
CA MET A 1 34.91 -16.74 -1.81
C MET A 1 34.60 -15.47 -2.57
N GLY A 2 34.91 -15.40 -3.87
CA GLY A 2 34.75 -14.17 -4.64
C GLY A 2 33.29 -13.73 -4.73
N ASP A 3 33.05 -12.43 -4.72
CA ASP A 3 31.72 -11.84 -4.92
C ASP A 3 31.17 -12.22 -6.30
N TRP A 4 29.84 -12.32 -6.41
CA TRP A 4 29.14 -12.63 -7.66
C TRP A 4 28.49 -11.36 -8.22
N ASP A 5 28.54 -11.17 -9.54
CA ASP A 5 27.91 -10.04 -10.22
C ASP A 5 26.43 -10.25 -10.42
N THR A 6 25.65 -9.18 -10.23
CA THR A 6 24.21 -9.17 -10.44
C THR A 6 23.79 -8.81 -11.85
N PHE A 7 22.85 -9.58 -12.40
CA PHE A 7 22.32 -9.37 -13.75
C PHE A 7 20.88 -8.91 -13.70
N CYS A 8 20.52 -8.08 -14.68
CA CYS A 8 19.18 -7.56 -14.88
C CYS A 8 18.21 -8.71 -15.18
N SER A 9 17.12 -8.79 -14.41
CA SER A 9 16.11 -9.84 -14.54
C SER A 9 15.40 -9.81 -15.90
N ILE A 10 15.41 -8.68 -16.62
CA ILE A 10 14.71 -8.50 -17.89
C ILE A 10 15.64 -8.68 -19.10
N CYS A 11 16.85 -8.12 -19.09
CA CYS A 11 17.76 -8.21 -20.24
C CYS A 11 18.91 -9.20 -20.06
N GLY A 12 19.08 -9.75 -18.85
CA GLY A 12 20.16 -10.68 -18.54
C GLY A 12 21.54 -10.04 -18.53
N ALA A 13 21.68 -8.74 -18.79
CA ALA A 13 22.98 -8.08 -18.80
C ALA A 13 23.37 -7.60 -17.40
N ALA A 14 24.66 -7.37 -17.17
CA ALA A 14 25.16 -6.95 -15.86
C ALA A 14 24.59 -5.61 -15.38
N THR A 15 24.51 -5.50 -14.05
CA THR A 15 24.23 -4.24 -13.35
C THR A 15 25.49 -3.64 -12.72
N ALA A 16 26.61 -4.37 -12.77
CA ALA A 16 27.92 -3.94 -12.31
C ALA A 16 28.67 -3.13 -13.39
N GLU A 17 29.75 -2.46 -12.97
CA GLU A 17 30.60 -1.70 -13.88
C GLU A 17 31.40 -2.63 -14.81
N VAL A 18 31.32 -2.35 -16.12
CA VAL A 18 32.14 -2.98 -17.15
C VAL A 18 32.90 -1.88 -17.87
N HIS A 19 34.20 -2.08 -18.07
CA HIS A 19 35.06 -1.08 -18.65
C HIS A 19 35.01 -1.08 -20.19
N VAL A 20 35.23 0.10 -20.76
CA VAL A 20 35.47 0.31 -22.18
C VAL A 20 36.89 0.85 -22.30
N GLY A 21 37.68 0.34 -23.24
CA GLY A 21 39.03 0.85 -23.44
C GLY A 21 39.67 0.38 -24.73
N PRO A 22 40.90 0.85 -25.01
CA PRO A 22 41.60 0.52 -26.24
C PRO A 22 41.87 -0.98 -26.31
N LYS A 23 41.81 -1.54 -27.52
CA LYS A 23 42.29 -2.90 -27.80
C LYS A 23 43.71 -3.04 -27.25
N GLY A 24 43.92 -3.95 -26.29
CA GLY A 24 45.25 -4.25 -25.78
C GLY A 24 46.16 -4.68 -26.93
N GLN A 25 47.32 -4.04 -27.09
CA GLN A 25 48.37 -4.62 -27.93
C GLN A 25 48.97 -5.81 -27.16
N PRO A 26 49.17 -6.97 -27.81
CA PRO A 26 49.91 -8.05 -27.18
C PRO A 26 51.34 -7.55 -26.95
N GLU A 27 51.74 -7.35 -25.70
CA GLU A 27 53.15 -7.21 -25.36
C GLU A 27 53.81 -8.60 -25.50
N ASP A 28 54.95 -8.63 -26.20
CA ASP A 28 55.85 -9.79 -26.21
C ASP A 28 56.22 -10.10 -24.75
N ASP A 29 55.86 -11.30 -24.30
CA ASP A 29 56.41 -11.96 -23.11
C ASP A 29 55.74 -11.61 -21.75
N GLY A 30 54.46 -11.96 -21.59
CA GLY A 30 53.81 -12.08 -20.27
C GLY A 30 52.44 -12.75 -20.37
N ASP A 31 52.04 -13.52 -19.36
CA ASP A 31 50.70 -14.12 -19.27
C ASP A 31 49.64 -13.03 -19.49
N VAL A 32 48.95 -13.07 -20.63
CA VAL A 32 48.00 -12.04 -21.04
C VAL A 32 46.78 -12.11 -20.12
N TYR A 33 46.77 -11.30 -19.06
CA TYR A 33 45.53 -10.89 -18.41
C TYR A 33 44.78 -10.03 -19.42
N ILE A 34 43.89 -10.66 -20.21
CA ILE A 34 42.94 -9.92 -21.04
C ILE A 34 42.04 -9.18 -20.07
N GLU A 35 42.24 -7.87 -19.94
CA GLU A 35 41.36 -7.02 -19.15
C GLU A 35 39.91 -7.18 -19.64
N ASN A 36 38.98 -7.36 -18.70
CA ASN A 36 37.56 -7.54 -18.97
C ASN A 36 36.92 -6.22 -19.45
N LYS A 37 37.12 -5.88 -20.74
CA LYS A 37 36.68 -4.61 -21.34
C LYS A 37 36.16 -4.76 -22.77
N TYR A 38 35.21 -3.90 -23.13
CA TYR A 38 34.74 -3.76 -24.51
C TYR A 38 35.59 -2.75 -25.30
N ASP A 39 35.57 -2.90 -26.61
CA ASP A 39 36.32 -2.10 -27.58
C ASP A 39 35.74 -0.68 -27.70
N GLU A 40 36.55 0.34 -27.37
CA GLU A 40 36.16 1.75 -27.43
C GLU A 40 35.82 2.26 -28.84
N ASP A 41 36.31 1.57 -29.88
CA ASP A 41 35.97 1.89 -31.27
C ASP A 41 34.55 1.44 -31.65
N ILE A 42 33.93 0.55 -30.86
CA ILE A 42 32.62 -0.06 -31.14
C ILE A 42 31.53 0.53 -30.24
N ILE A 43 31.82 0.72 -28.95
CA ILE A 43 30.86 1.23 -27.96
C ILE A 43 31.53 2.29 -27.09
N GLY A 44 30.85 3.43 -26.90
CA GLY A 44 31.36 4.51 -26.07
C GLY A 44 30.93 4.40 -24.61
N ASN A 45 31.62 5.12 -23.72
CA ASN A 45 31.23 5.23 -22.30
C ASN A 45 29.80 5.77 -22.13
N GLU A 46 29.38 6.73 -22.96
CA GLU A 46 28.01 7.28 -22.95
C GLU A 46 26.95 6.21 -23.24
N ASP A 47 27.25 5.26 -24.12
CA ASP A 47 26.35 4.16 -24.47
C ASP A 47 26.20 3.14 -23.32
N MET A 48 27.12 3.16 -22.36
CA MET A 48 27.21 2.25 -21.20
C MET A 48 26.76 2.91 -19.89
N GLU A 49 26.48 4.22 -19.84
CA GLU A 49 26.06 4.89 -18.59
C GLU A 49 24.75 4.33 -17.99
N TRP A 50 23.85 3.84 -18.84
CA TRP A 50 22.60 3.22 -18.41
C TRP A 50 22.83 1.83 -17.78
N PHE A 51 23.93 1.18 -18.16
CA PHE A 51 24.25 -0.21 -17.86
C PHE A 51 24.54 -0.42 -16.37
N GLN A 52 25.10 0.61 -15.71
CA GLN A 52 25.45 0.62 -14.28
C GLN A 52 24.31 1.10 -13.37
N LYS A 53 23.15 1.46 -13.94
CA LYS A 53 22.00 2.01 -13.21
C LYS A 53 20.82 1.03 -13.25
N ALA A 54 20.51 0.41 -12.13
CA ALA A 54 19.40 -0.51 -12.01
C ALA A 54 18.42 -0.07 -10.91
N SER A 55 17.14 -0.34 -11.15
CA SER A 55 16.09 -0.29 -10.14
C SER A 55 15.83 -1.69 -9.62
N LEU A 56 15.25 -1.79 -8.42
CA LEU A 56 14.92 -3.05 -7.77
C LEU A 56 13.40 -3.20 -7.67
N LEU A 57 12.88 -4.39 -7.98
CA LEU A 57 11.51 -4.79 -7.68
C LEU A 57 11.52 -5.58 -6.38
N GLY A 58 10.79 -5.11 -5.38
CA GLY A 58 10.76 -5.71 -4.05
C GLY A 58 9.36 -5.80 -3.45
N PHE A 59 9.30 -6.45 -2.29
CA PHE A 59 8.11 -6.55 -1.45
C PHE A 59 8.43 -5.97 -0.07
N ASN A 60 7.68 -4.96 0.36
CA ASN A 60 7.77 -4.34 1.68
C ASN A 60 6.48 -4.65 2.46
N PRO A 61 6.48 -5.61 3.39
CA PRO A 61 5.29 -5.94 4.19
C PRO A 61 4.84 -4.79 5.10
N ASN A 62 5.75 -3.87 5.44
CA ASN A 62 5.51 -2.75 6.35
C ASN A 62 5.09 -1.47 5.61
N ALA A 63 5.04 -1.47 4.28
CA ALA A 63 4.61 -0.31 3.50
C ALA A 63 3.22 0.17 3.94
N ARG A 64 3.01 1.48 4.10
CA ARG A 64 1.72 2.04 4.53
C ARG A 64 0.67 2.07 3.40
N GLY A 65 1.13 2.14 2.14
CA GLY A 65 0.29 2.20 0.95
C GLY A 65 -0.41 0.89 0.55
N ALA A 66 -1.30 1.00 -0.44
CA ALA A 66 -2.12 -0.10 -0.97
C ALA A 66 -1.28 -1.21 -1.65
N THR A 67 -0.17 -0.84 -2.29
CA THR A 67 0.79 -1.82 -2.83
C THR A 67 1.90 -2.08 -1.83
N LYS A 68 2.13 -3.34 -1.51
CA LYS A 68 3.33 -3.78 -0.77
C LYS A 68 4.51 -4.02 -1.72
N TYR A 69 4.25 -4.13 -3.01
CA TYR A 69 5.28 -4.31 -4.03
C TYR A 69 5.73 -2.95 -4.55
N TYR A 70 7.04 -2.76 -4.64
CA TYR A 70 7.64 -1.48 -4.97
C TYR A 70 8.71 -1.63 -6.04
N VAL A 71 8.93 -0.55 -6.77
CA VAL A 71 10.08 -0.34 -7.63
C VAL A 71 10.88 0.82 -7.05
N THR A 72 12.17 0.61 -6.80
CA THR A 72 13.07 1.66 -6.29
C THR A 72 13.43 2.67 -7.38
N GLY A 73 13.95 3.83 -6.95
CA GLY A 73 14.72 4.71 -7.83
C GLY A 73 15.97 4.01 -8.40
N ALA A 74 16.72 4.68 -9.28
CA ALA A 74 17.93 4.06 -9.83
C ALA A 74 19.03 4.01 -8.76
N GLY A 75 19.52 2.80 -8.50
CA GLY A 75 20.70 2.55 -7.68
C GLY A 75 21.91 2.16 -8.54
N ARG A 76 23.08 2.23 -7.91
CA ARG A 76 24.33 1.65 -8.46
C ARG A 76 24.68 0.39 -7.69
N TYR A 77 25.06 -0.66 -8.41
CA TYR A 77 25.59 -1.87 -7.81
C TYR A 77 26.89 -1.54 -7.06
N ALA A 78 27.00 -1.99 -5.81
CA ALA A 78 28.20 -1.84 -4.99
C ALA A 78 29.04 -3.12 -5.03
N CYS A 79 28.70 -4.09 -4.19
CA CYS A 79 29.30 -5.42 -4.18
C CYS A 79 28.34 -6.44 -3.54
N SER A 80 28.57 -7.73 -3.79
CA SER A 80 27.87 -8.84 -3.11
C SER A 80 26.33 -8.81 -3.19
N GLY A 81 25.76 -8.20 -4.25
CA GLY A 81 24.30 -8.06 -4.42
C GLY A 81 23.67 -6.83 -3.78
N ASP A 82 24.50 -5.90 -3.27
CA ASP A 82 24.06 -4.65 -2.65
C ASP A 82 23.98 -3.49 -3.66
N PHE A 83 23.05 -2.56 -3.41
CA PHE A 83 22.80 -1.41 -4.27
C PHE A 83 22.73 -0.11 -3.45
N ASP A 84 23.55 0.88 -3.83
CA ASP A 84 23.44 2.25 -3.32
C ASP A 84 22.29 2.96 -4.04
N ILE A 85 21.11 2.98 -3.40
CA ILE A 85 19.90 3.67 -3.90
C ILE A 85 19.89 5.08 -3.31
N ARG A 86 20.02 6.10 -4.17
CA ARG A 86 19.93 7.51 -3.78
C ARG A 86 18.55 8.05 -4.09
N SER A 87 17.96 8.77 -3.14
CA SER A 87 16.61 9.37 -3.22
C SER A 87 16.53 10.57 -4.18
N ASP A 88 17.66 11.00 -4.74
CA ASP A 88 17.87 12.27 -5.42
C ASP A 88 18.00 12.17 -6.97
N ASP A 89 17.76 10.99 -7.58
CA ASP A 89 17.90 10.78 -9.04
C ASP A 89 16.72 11.31 -9.88
N GLY A 90 15.74 11.97 -9.27
CA GLY A 90 14.58 12.55 -9.94
C GLY A 90 13.50 11.54 -10.37
N SER A 91 13.53 10.31 -9.83
CA SER A 91 12.39 9.39 -9.93
C SER A 91 11.47 9.51 -8.71
N GLU A 92 10.17 9.57 -8.96
CA GLU A 92 9.16 9.38 -7.90
C GLU A 92 9.28 7.93 -7.41
N ALA A 93 9.98 7.75 -6.29
CA ALA A 93 10.04 6.49 -5.59
C ALA A 93 8.62 6.10 -5.13
N ASP A 94 8.30 4.81 -5.18
CA ASP A 94 6.98 4.36 -4.72
C ASP A 94 6.80 4.68 -3.23
N SER A 95 5.59 5.08 -2.81
CA SER A 95 5.27 5.32 -1.40
C SER A 95 5.53 4.10 -0.50
N ALA A 96 5.55 2.90 -1.09
CA ALA A 96 5.95 1.66 -0.43
C ALA A 96 7.44 1.59 -0.07
N THR A 97 8.25 2.59 -0.45
CA THR A 97 9.66 2.75 -0.08
C THR A 97 9.91 3.86 0.95
N GLU A 98 8.88 4.59 1.38
CA GLU A 98 9.01 5.59 2.44
C GLU A 98 9.43 4.94 3.75
N ASP A 99 10.46 5.52 4.41
CA ASP A 99 11.08 5.03 5.65
C ASP A 99 11.62 3.58 5.60
N PHE A 100 11.83 3.02 4.40
CA PHE A 100 12.32 1.65 4.24
C PHE A 100 13.86 1.59 4.20
N ASP A 101 14.46 0.83 5.10
CA ASP A 101 15.91 0.60 5.10
C ASP A 101 16.29 -0.44 4.04
N PHE A 102 17.07 0.00 3.05
CA PHE A 102 17.53 -0.83 1.94
C PHE A 102 18.78 -1.66 2.27
N ALA A 103 19.44 -1.44 3.41
CA ALA A 103 20.73 -2.07 3.75
C ALA A 103 20.69 -3.62 3.81
N ASP A 104 19.50 -4.17 4.05
CA ASP A 104 19.24 -5.60 4.22
C ASP A 104 18.71 -6.30 2.95
N LEU A 105 18.53 -5.57 1.85
CA LEU A 105 18.06 -6.14 0.60
C LEU A 105 19.13 -7.00 -0.05
N ARG A 106 18.71 -8.11 -0.65
CA ARG A 106 19.61 -9.00 -1.38
C ARG A 106 18.99 -9.40 -2.71
N THR A 107 19.80 -9.31 -3.77
CA THR A 107 19.44 -9.76 -5.11
C THR A 107 19.64 -11.28 -5.32
N TRP A 108 20.28 -11.96 -4.36
CA TRP A 108 20.67 -13.38 -4.39
C TRP A 108 19.85 -14.30 -3.50
N GLY A 109 19.71 -15.57 -3.90
CA GLY A 109 18.89 -16.60 -3.25
C GLY A 109 19.37 -17.08 -1.86
N GLU A 110 18.44 -17.78 -1.16
CA GLU A 110 18.37 -18.16 0.28
C GLU A 110 17.99 -17.05 1.28
N CYS A 111 17.53 -15.88 0.83
CA CYS A 111 16.78 -14.97 1.70
C CYS A 111 15.28 -15.28 1.68
N ASP A 112 14.64 -15.14 2.84
CA ASP A 112 13.18 -15.15 3.01
C ASP A 112 12.52 -14.19 2.00
N ASP A 113 11.30 -14.52 1.54
CA ASP A 113 10.58 -13.77 0.48
C ASP A 113 10.47 -12.25 0.73
N ILE A 114 10.63 -11.83 1.99
CA ILE A 114 10.57 -10.43 2.44
C ILE A 114 11.82 -9.63 2.06
N LYS A 115 13.00 -10.26 1.96
CA LYS A 115 14.27 -9.54 1.68
C LYS A 115 14.75 -9.68 0.23
N ARG A 116 14.05 -10.48 -0.57
CA ARG A 116 14.42 -10.74 -1.97
C ARG A 116 14.00 -9.59 -2.87
N VAL A 117 14.92 -9.17 -3.72
CA VAL A 117 14.66 -8.15 -4.74
C VAL A 117 15.20 -8.54 -6.10
N PHE A 118 14.51 -8.08 -7.15
CA PHE A 118 14.87 -8.37 -8.54
C PHE A 118 15.37 -7.10 -9.23
N PRO A 119 16.65 -7.04 -9.60
CA PRO A 119 17.22 -5.86 -10.24
C PRO A 119 16.91 -5.84 -11.72
N PHE A 120 16.71 -4.64 -12.26
CA PHE A 120 16.54 -4.42 -13.69
C PHE A 120 16.90 -3.01 -14.11
N HIS A 121 17.33 -2.83 -15.36
CA HIS A 121 17.54 -1.50 -15.93
C HIS A 121 16.20 -0.83 -16.27
N ARG A 122 16.11 0.49 -16.05
CA ARG A 122 14.86 1.25 -16.25
C ARG A 122 14.36 1.20 -17.70
N GLN A 123 15.27 1.20 -18.66
CA GLN A 123 14.93 1.07 -20.08
C GLN A 123 14.32 -0.29 -20.39
N CYS A 124 14.81 -1.37 -19.76
CA CYS A 124 14.23 -2.71 -19.87
C CYS A 124 12.81 -2.76 -19.28
N TYR A 125 12.58 -2.07 -18.16
CA TYR A 125 11.24 -2.01 -17.55
C TYR A 125 10.22 -1.26 -18.42
N LYS A 126 10.63 -0.18 -19.09
CA LYS A 126 9.79 0.51 -20.09
C LYS A 126 9.46 -0.36 -21.30
N LEU A 127 10.41 -1.19 -21.75
CA LEU A 127 10.16 -2.17 -22.82
C LEU A 127 9.18 -3.24 -22.34
N LEU A 128 9.36 -3.75 -21.11
CA LEU A 128 8.45 -4.72 -20.52
C LEU A 128 7.03 -4.17 -20.38
N ALA A 129 6.86 -2.94 -19.89
CA ALA A 129 5.55 -2.27 -19.81
C ALA A 129 4.85 -2.28 -21.16
N ARG A 130 5.60 -1.98 -22.23
CA ARG A 130 5.04 -1.94 -23.57
C ARG A 130 4.60 -3.30 -24.09
N VAL A 131 5.28 -4.37 -23.70
CA VAL A 131 4.86 -5.74 -24.04
C VAL A 131 3.65 -6.17 -23.21
N LEU A 132 3.61 -5.84 -21.91
CA LEU A 132 2.56 -6.28 -21.00
C LEU A 132 1.24 -5.48 -21.16
N THR A 133 1.32 -4.17 -21.38
CA THR A 133 0.16 -3.27 -21.33
C THR A 133 -0.07 -2.51 -22.64
N GLY A 134 0.86 -2.61 -23.60
CA GLY A 134 0.85 -1.80 -24.82
C GLY A 134 1.32 -0.36 -24.62
N SER A 135 1.58 0.07 -23.39
CA SER A 135 1.99 1.44 -23.01
C SER A 135 3.43 1.48 -22.50
N LYS A 136 4.09 2.64 -22.59
CA LYS A 136 5.39 2.87 -21.92
C LYS A 136 5.23 3.22 -20.44
N ASN A 137 3.99 3.33 -19.96
CA ASN A 137 3.67 3.67 -18.59
C ASN A 137 3.91 2.47 -17.67
N THR A 138 5.01 2.51 -16.93
CA THR A 138 5.42 1.43 -16.04
C THR A 138 4.52 1.25 -14.81
N ARG A 139 3.61 2.20 -14.53
CA ARG A 139 2.65 2.10 -13.42
C ARG A 139 1.50 1.14 -13.70
N GLU A 140 1.23 0.84 -14.97
CA GLU A 140 0.17 -0.10 -15.37
C GLU A 140 0.57 -1.57 -15.13
N ILE A 141 1.85 -1.85 -14.87
CA ILE A 141 2.30 -3.20 -14.54
C ILE A 141 1.84 -3.54 -13.12
N ASN A 142 1.02 -4.58 -12.98
CA ASN A 142 0.78 -5.23 -11.69
C ASN A 142 2.09 -5.82 -11.14
N ARG A 143 2.68 -5.12 -10.17
CA ARG A 143 3.99 -5.44 -9.56
C ARG A 143 3.95 -6.72 -8.72
N ALA A 144 2.79 -7.06 -8.15
CA ALA A 144 2.62 -8.29 -7.37
C ALA A 144 2.75 -9.52 -8.27
N VAL A 145 2.03 -9.52 -9.39
CA VAL A 145 2.11 -10.59 -10.40
C VAL A 145 3.52 -10.65 -10.98
N LEU A 146 4.13 -9.51 -11.28
CA LEU A 146 5.50 -9.49 -11.81
C LEU A 146 6.53 -10.05 -10.81
N PHE A 147 6.42 -9.67 -9.53
CA PHE A 147 7.31 -10.17 -8.47
C PHE A 147 7.16 -11.68 -8.32
N LYS A 148 5.94 -12.20 -8.36
CA LYS A 148 5.66 -13.64 -8.37
C LYS A 148 6.29 -14.33 -9.58
N VAL A 149 6.06 -13.81 -10.79
CA VAL A 149 6.63 -14.39 -12.02
C VAL A 149 8.15 -14.44 -11.98
N PHE A 150 8.80 -13.40 -11.44
CA PHE A 150 10.26 -13.40 -11.25
C PHE A 150 10.69 -14.42 -10.19
N GLY A 151 9.98 -14.51 -9.07
CA GLY A 151 10.20 -15.50 -8.01
C GLY A 151 10.10 -16.94 -8.50
N ASP A 152 9.02 -17.28 -9.22
CA ASP A 152 8.78 -18.61 -9.79
C ASP A 152 9.80 -18.98 -10.88
N SER A 153 10.51 -17.99 -11.41
CA SER A 153 11.54 -18.17 -12.42
C SER A 153 12.94 -18.35 -11.81
N VAL A 154 13.14 -18.23 -10.50
CA VAL A 154 14.45 -18.46 -9.86
C VAL A 154 14.78 -19.97 -9.88
N SER A 155 16.03 -20.32 -10.20
CA SER A 155 16.53 -21.70 -10.17
C SER A 155 17.69 -21.84 -9.18
N GLU A 156 17.78 -22.97 -8.48
CA GLU A 156 18.88 -23.30 -7.56
C GLU A 156 20.26 -23.32 -8.26
N GLU A 157 20.28 -23.62 -9.57
CA GLU A 157 21.50 -23.66 -10.39
C GLU A 157 21.94 -22.28 -10.90
N ARG A 158 21.01 -21.33 -11.00
CA ARG A 158 21.22 -19.98 -11.56
C ARG A 158 20.93 -18.93 -10.49
N ARG A 159 21.89 -18.74 -9.58
CA ARG A 159 21.77 -17.82 -8.44
C ARG A 159 21.79 -16.34 -8.82
N CYS A 160 22.25 -16.03 -10.04
CA CYS A 160 22.60 -14.68 -10.46
C CYS A 160 21.60 -13.96 -11.39
N TYR A 161 20.59 -14.70 -11.84
CA TYR A 161 19.59 -14.24 -12.80
C TYR A 161 18.42 -15.23 -12.84
N ILE A 162 17.26 -14.78 -13.30
CA ILE A 162 16.08 -15.64 -13.40
C ILE A 162 16.18 -16.57 -14.62
N ASN A 163 15.56 -17.74 -14.55
CA ASN A 163 15.62 -18.79 -15.56
C ASN A 163 14.75 -18.45 -16.79
N LEU A 164 15.29 -17.58 -17.64
CA LEU A 164 14.78 -17.18 -18.94
C LEU A 164 15.86 -17.39 -20.00
N ASP A 165 15.46 -17.47 -21.27
CA ASP A 165 16.38 -17.42 -22.40
C ASP A 165 16.72 -15.96 -22.71
N TYR A 166 17.94 -15.54 -22.38
CA TYR A 166 18.41 -14.16 -22.62
C TYR A 166 19.10 -13.97 -23.98
N GLY A 167 19.14 -15.02 -24.81
CA GLY A 167 19.89 -15.07 -26.06
C GLY A 167 21.39 -14.86 -25.83
N ASP A 168 22.05 -14.18 -26.77
CA ASP A 168 23.49 -13.93 -26.77
C ASP A 168 24.06 -13.21 -25.52
N ALA A 169 23.22 -12.66 -24.63
CA ALA A 169 23.70 -12.14 -23.35
C ALA A 169 24.20 -13.24 -22.40
N GLU A 170 23.76 -14.49 -22.58
CA GLU A 170 24.23 -15.63 -21.79
C GLU A 170 25.70 -15.95 -22.01
N GLU A 171 26.29 -15.53 -23.14
CA GLU A 171 27.73 -15.66 -23.41
C GLU A 171 28.58 -14.83 -22.43
N GLY A 172 28.00 -13.78 -21.83
CA GLY A 172 28.64 -12.98 -20.80
C GLY A 172 28.41 -13.50 -19.37
N HIS A 173 27.61 -14.56 -19.18
CA HIS A 173 27.27 -15.09 -17.85
C HIS A 173 28.37 -15.99 -17.28
N ASP A 174 28.99 -15.53 -16.21
CA ASP A 174 29.84 -16.34 -15.33
C ASP A 174 29.65 -15.83 -13.88
N GLN A 175 30.54 -16.19 -12.94
CA GLN A 175 30.59 -15.61 -11.59
C GLN A 175 30.67 -14.07 -11.64
N SER A 176 31.36 -13.52 -12.65
CA SER A 176 31.39 -12.10 -12.99
C SER A 176 31.10 -11.93 -14.48
N TRP A 177 30.50 -10.81 -14.86
CA TRP A 177 30.15 -10.55 -16.26
C TRP A 177 31.40 -10.55 -17.16
N GLN A 178 31.36 -11.31 -18.25
CA GLN A 178 32.47 -11.36 -19.22
C GLN A 178 32.18 -10.46 -20.42
N ALA A 179 33.09 -9.54 -20.70
CA ALA A 179 33.08 -8.69 -21.88
C ALA A 179 33.57 -9.48 -23.09
N VAL A 180 32.64 -10.11 -23.80
CA VAL A 180 32.95 -10.94 -24.98
C VAL A 180 33.02 -10.08 -26.25
N PRO A 181 34.17 -10.07 -26.97
CA PRO A 181 34.29 -9.32 -28.22
C PRO A 181 33.27 -9.76 -29.28
N GLY A 182 32.67 -8.80 -29.97
CA GLY A 182 31.62 -9.03 -30.97
C GLY A 182 30.20 -9.09 -30.38
N TYR A 183 30.04 -9.09 -29.06
CA TYR A 183 28.75 -9.08 -28.36
C TYR A 183 28.43 -7.72 -27.72
N GLU A 184 29.10 -6.65 -28.14
CA GLU A 184 28.93 -5.29 -27.61
C GLU A 184 27.47 -4.81 -27.72
N TYR A 185 26.73 -5.31 -28.70
CA TYR A 185 25.32 -4.99 -28.86
C TYR A 185 24.45 -5.48 -27.69
N THR A 186 24.89 -6.45 -26.89
CA THR A 186 24.12 -6.94 -25.74
C THR A 186 24.09 -5.93 -24.58
N VAL A 187 25.07 -5.02 -24.52
CA VAL A 187 25.27 -4.04 -23.44
C VAL A 187 24.91 -2.61 -23.83
N ILE A 188 24.72 -2.34 -25.12
CA ILE A 188 24.32 -1.02 -25.62
C ILE A 188 22.90 -0.63 -25.16
N ASN A 189 22.67 0.65 -24.87
CA ASN A 189 21.35 1.14 -24.46
C ASN A 189 20.26 0.81 -25.51
N PRO A 190 19.23 0.02 -25.16
CA PRO A 190 18.16 -0.36 -26.09
C PRO A 190 17.13 0.77 -26.27
N GLY A 191 17.31 1.94 -25.66
CA GLY A 191 16.42 3.09 -25.80
C GLY A 191 16.29 3.59 -27.24
N ARG A 192 15.22 4.35 -27.50
CA ARG A 192 15.00 5.03 -28.78
C ARG A 192 16.14 6.01 -29.06
N ARG A 193 16.71 6.01 -30.27
CA ARG A 193 17.67 7.05 -30.68
C ARG A 193 17.08 7.95 -31.75
N GLU A 194 17.16 9.26 -31.55
CA GLU A 194 16.65 10.22 -32.54
C GLU A 194 17.54 10.31 -33.78
N SER A 195 18.85 10.14 -33.63
CA SER A 195 19.81 10.09 -34.73
C SER A 195 19.49 8.99 -35.75
N LEU A 196 19.05 7.82 -35.26
CA LEU A 196 18.59 6.68 -36.06
C LEU A 196 17.42 7.04 -36.99
N VAL A 197 16.53 7.95 -36.58
CA VAL A 197 15.39 8.39 -37.43
C VAL A 197 15.90 9.11 -38.68
N GLY A 198 17.02 9.84 -38.56
CA GLY A 198 17.72 10.47 -39.68
C GLY A 198 18.41 9.46 -40.61
N ASP A 199 19.07 8.45 -40.06
CA ASP A 199 19.83 7.45 -40.84
C ASP A 199 18.91 6.42 -41.54
N ILE A 200 17.81 6.01 -40.89
CA ILE A 200 16.79 5.10 -41.47
C ILE A 200 16.08 5.76 -42.66
N PHE A 201 16.05 7.09 -42.73
CA PHE A 201 15.44 7.85 -43.81
C PHE A 201 16.09 7.60 -45.18
N GLU A 202 17.36 7.20 -45.22
CA GLU A 202 18.02 6.83 -46.49
C GLU A 202 17.52 5.49 -47.05
N VAL A 203 16.83 4.64 -46.27
CA VAL A 203 16.64 3.23 -46.61
C VAL A 203 15.18 2.79 -46.78
N ILE A 204 14.17 3.48 -46.23
CA ILE A 204 12.82 2.89 -46.09
C ILE A 204 11.66 3.91 -46.12
N ARG A 205 10.49 3.61 -46.76
CA ARG A 205 9.13 3.92 -46.20
C ARG A 205 7.91 3.03 -46.68
N HIS A 206 6.81 3.09 -45.88
CA HIS A 206 5.35 2.73 -45.94
C HIS A 206 4.79 1.52 -45.10
N ASP A 207 3.51 1.64 -44.69
CA ASP A 207 2.59 0.71 -43.94
C ASP A 207 2.57 0.71 -42.38
N ASN A 208 1.38 0.94 -41.82
CA ASN A 208 1.06 0.94 -40.38
C ASN A 208 0.96 -0.47 -39.77
N ARG A 209 0.94 -1.54 -40.59
CA ARG A 209 0.98 -2.93 -40.12
C ARG A 209 2.31 -3.30 -39.48
N ILE A 210 3.39 -2.58 -39.80
CA ILE A 210 4.76 -2.85 -39.34
C ILE A 210 4.91 -2.67 -37.83
N ARG A 211 4.14 -1.74 -37.22
CA ARG A 211 4.11 -1.57 -35.76
C ARG A 211 3.73 -2.86 -35.02
N ASN A 212 2.97 -3.75 -35.66
CA ASN A 212 2.56 -5.03 -35.07
C ASN A 212 3.56 -6.17 -35.38
N TYR A 213 4.29 -6.11 -36.51
CA TYR A 213 5.27 -7.14 -36.90
C TYR A 213 6.66 -6.90 -36.29
N MET A 214 7.05 -5.65 -36.03
CA MET A 214 8.33 -5.27 -35.43
C MET A 214 8.13 -4.19 -34.35
N PRO A 215 7.37 -4.48 -33.28
CA PRO A 215 7.03 -3.49 -32.26
C PRO A 215 8.28 -2.93 -31.54
N TYR A 216 9.38 -3.67 -31.53
CA TYR A 216 10.68 -3.22 -31.05
C TYR A 216 11.33 -2.14 -31.95
N PHE A 217 11.08 -2.09 -33.26
CA PHE A 217 11.77 -1.14 -34.16
C PHE A 217 11.03 0.22 -34.25
N GLU A 218 11.06 0.99 -33.16
CA GLU A 218 10.30 2.25 -32.99
C GLU A 218 10.60 3.31 -34.05
N GLU A 219 11.89 3.55 -34.31
CA GLU A 219 12.39 4.59 -35.21
C GLU A 219 11.90 4.39 -36.64
N LEU A 220 11.77 3.12 -37.04
CA LEU A 220 11.21 2.71 -38.31
C LEU A 220 9.70 3.04 -38.41
N GLY A 221 8.94 2.75 -37.35
CA GLY A 221 7.50 3.03 -37.31
C GLY A 221 7.16 4.53 -37.41
N ASP A 222 7.93 5.39 -36.75
CA ASP A 222 7.75 6.85 -36.78
C ASP A 222 8.12 7.45 -38.14
N THR A 223 9.21 6.98 -38.74
CA THR A 223 9.67 7.42 -40.07
C THR A 223 8.63 7.12 -41.15
N ILE A 224 8.00 5.96 -41.06
CA ILE A 224 6.91 5.54 -41.95
C ILE A 224 5.65 6.40 -41.76
N SER A 225 5.32 6.75 -40.51
CA SER A 225 4.10 7.48 -40.15
C SER A 225 4.17 8.96 -40.53
N THR A 226 5.30 9.63 -40.27
CA THR A 226 5.43 11.10 -40.30
C THR A 226 5.61 11.66 -41.71
N ARG A 227 6.16 10.89 -42.65
CA ARG A 227 6.52 11.38 -44.00
C ARG A 227 5.87 10.56 -45.10
N ARG A 228 4.58 10.23 -44.94
CA ARG A 228 3.80 9.35 -45.84
C ARG A 228 3.71 9.82 -47.30
N GLU A 229 3.78 11.12 -47.57
CA GLU A 229 3.48 11.69 -48.89
C GLU A 229 4.69 11.79 -49.84
N SER A 230 5.91 12.00 -49.32
CA SER A 230 7.13 12.25 -50.13
C SER A 230 7.89 10.99 -50.57
N LEU A 231 7.16 9.94 -50.99
CA LEU A 231 7.67 8.56 -51.06
C LEU A 231 7.34 7.71 -52.28
N GLY A 232 6.62 8.26 -53.25
CA GLY A 232 6.05 7.47 -54.32
C GLY A 232 7.08 6.55 -55.02
N SER A 233 6.88 5.23 -54.86
CA SER A 233 7.30 4.10 -55.72
C SER A 233 8.28 3.01 -55.20
N GLN A 234 8.55 2.84 -53.90
CA GLN A 234 9.42 1.73 -53.40
C GLN A 234 8.66 0.50 -52.83
N ASP A 235 9.31 -0.67 -52.80
CA ASP A 235 8.74 -1.98 -52.44
C ASP A 235 8.90 -2.31 -50.93
N LEU A 236 7.77 -2.28 -50.22
CA LEU A 236 7.67 -2.51 -48.77
C LEU A 236 8.16 -3.84 -48.26
N ARG A 237 8.04 -4.87 -49.09
CA ARG A 237 8.47 -6.20 -48.69
C ARG A 237 9.98 -6.24 -48.52
N LYS A 238 10.72 -5.54 -49.37
CA LYS A 238 12.20 -5.49 -49.31
C LYS A 238 12.69 -4.73 -48.09
N ILE A 239 11.99 -3.65 -47.76
CA ILE A 239 12.21 -2.83 -46.56
C ILE A 239 12.04 -3.68 -45.30
N LEU A 240 10.95 -4.45 -45.22
CA LEU A 240 10.66 -5.31 -44.07
C LEU A 240 11.69 -6.42 -43.96
N LEU A 241 12.04 -7.07 -45.07
CA LEU A 241 13.09 -8.10 -45.09
C LEU A 241 14.46 -7.53 -44.70
N TRP A 242 14.79 -6.31 -45.15
CA TRP A 242 16.00 -5.61 -44.69
C TRP A 242 15.92 -5.34 -43.19
N ALA A 243 14.81 -4.79 -42.68
CA ALA A 243 14.70 -4.43 -41.27
C ALA A 243 14.77 -5.68 -40.38
N GLU A 244 14.16 -6.77 -40.82
CA GLU A 244 14.24 -8.08 -40.16
C GLU A 244 15.66 -8.62 -40.12
N GLU A 245 16.39 -8.55 -41.23
CA GLU A 245 17.76 -9.07 -41.31
C GLU A 245 18.78 -8.14 -40.63
N ALA A 246 18.58 -6.83 -40.73
CA ALA A 246 19.49 -5.82 -40.21
C ALA A 246 19.36 -5.63 -38.69
N SER A 247 18.17 -5.85 -38.13
CA SER A 247 17.93 -5.86 -36.67
C SER A 247 18.21 -7.22 -36.01
N LYS A 248 18.62 -8.23 -36.77
CA LYS A 248 18.82 -9.58 -36.23
C LYS A 248 20.03 -9.60 -35.27
N PRO A 249 19.85 -10.07 -34.02
CA PRO A 249 20.96 -10.26 -33.09
C PRO A 249 21.97 -11.23 -33.70
N ARG A 250 23.24 -10.82 -33.77
CA ARG A 250 24.37 -11.64 -34.25
C ARG A 250 25.70 -11.05 -33.80
N VAL A 251 26.69 -11.93 -33.67
CA VAL A 251 28.08 -11.57 -33.36
C VAL A 251 28.64 -10.59 -34.39
N GLY A 252 29.33 -9.56 -33.91
CA GLY A 252 30.02 -8.57 -34.72
C GLY A 252 29.11 -7.52 -35.34
N ILE A 253 27.85 -7.41 -34.90
CA ILE A 253 27.00 -6.28 -35.31
C ILE A 253 27.56 -4.99 -34.70
N SER A 254 27.76 -3.98 -35.56
CA SER A 254 28.30 -2.68 -35.17
C SER A 254 27.51 -1.53 -35.81
N GLY A 255 27.64 -0.34 -35.24
CA GLY A 255 27.00 0.87 -35.74
C GLY A 255 25.56 1.06 -35.26
N PHE A 256 24.80 1.88 -35.99
CA PHE A 256 23.54 2.45 -35.50
C PHE A 256 22.44 1.42 -35.17
N LEU A 257 22.47 0.21 -35.76
CA LEU A 257 21.48 -0.84 -35.51
C LEU A 257 21.74 -1.70 -34.28
N MET A 258 22.88 -1.55 -33.59
CA MET A 258 23.18 -2.30 -32.37
C MET A 258 22.09 -2.15 -31.31
N ALA A 259 21.59 -0.92 -31.10
CA ALA A 259 20.51 -0.64 -30.15
C ALA A 259 19.20 -1.35 -30.52
N VAL A 260 18.90 -1.44 -31.82
CA VAL A 260 17.70 -2.14 -32.32
C VAL A 260 17.84 -3.65 -32.16
N ALA A 261 19.02 -4.19 -32.43
CA ALA A 261 19.31 -5.61 -32.21
C ALA A 261 19.21 -5.99 -30.72
N ASN A 262 19.75 -5.16 -29.82
CA ASN A 262 19.60 -5.39 -28.38
C ASN A 262 18.13 -5.32 -27.96
N ARG A 263 17.39 -4.31 -28.44
CA ARG A 263 15.98 -4.15 -28.12
C ARG A 263 15.15 -5.33 -28.61
N ARG A 264 15.44 -5.87 -29.80
CA ARG A 264 14.80 -7.08 -30.34
C ARG A 264 15.06 -8.30 -29.47
N ARG A 265 16.30 -8.50 -29.01
CA ARG A 265 16.66 -9.57 -28.07
C ARG A 265 15.87 -9.45 -26.77
N ILE A 266 15.90 -8.28 -26.14
CA ILE A 266 15.18 -7.99 -24.89
C ILE A 266 13.66 -8.15 -25.06
N TRP A 267 13.12 -7.78 -26.22
CA TRP A 267 11.71 -7.97 -26.55
C TRP A 267 11.30 -9.45 -26.46
N GLY A 268 12.13 -10.36 -26.98
CA GLY A 268 11.90 -11.80 -26.87
C GLY A 268 11.88 -12.31 -25.42
N VAL A 269 12.69 -11.71 -24.53
CA VAL A 269 12.64 -12.00 -23.09
C VAL A 269 11.35 -11.46 -22.46
N CYS A 270 10.96 -10.24 -22.84
CA CYS A 270 9.70 -9.65 -22.38
C CYS A 270 8.48 -10.49 -22.80
N GLU A 271 8.48 -11.09 -23.99
CA GLU A 271 7.43 -12.01 -24.44
C GLU A 271 7.40 -13.32 -23.64
N GLN A 272 8.56 -13.82 -23.17
CA GLN A 272 8.60 -14.94 -22.23
C GLN A 272 7.96 -14.55 -20.89
N ILE A 273 8.30 -13.38 -20.35
CA ILE A 273 7.72 -12.85 -19.11
C ILE A 273 6.20 -12.64 -19.30
N ALA A 274 5.77 -12.04 -20.41
CA ALA A 274 4.37 -11.76 -20.71
C ALA A 274 3.50 -13.01 -20.70
N ARG A 275 3.98 -14.12 -21.27
CA ARG A 275 3.23 -15.39 -21.26
C ARG A 275 2.95 -15.90 -19.84
N ARG A 276 3.91 -15.75 -18.92
CA ARG A 276 3.75 -16.14 -17.51
C ARG A 276 2.89 -15.11 -16.78
N TYR A 277 3.16 -13.84 -17.01
CA TYR A 277 2.43 -12.71 -16.43
C TYR A 277 0.93 -12.76 -16.75
N HIS A 278 0.55 -12.95 -18.01
CA HIS A 278 -0.86 -13.02 -18.40
C HIS A 278 -1.55 -14.30 -17.93
N ALA A 279 -0.82 -15.40 -17.70
CA ALA A 279 -1.38 -16.62 -17.12
C ALA A 279 -1.65 -16.47 -15.60
N GLU A 280 -0.88 -15.62 -14.94
CA GLU A 280 -0.99 -15.33 -13.49
C GLU A 280 -1.81 -14.08 -13.20
N CYS A 281 -2.04 -13.23 -14.21
CA CYS A 281 -3.07 -12.20 -14.15
C CYS A 281 -4.42 -12.91 -14.11
N PRO A 282 -5.25 -12.66 -13.08
CA PRO A 282 -6.67 -12.98 -13.18
C PRO A 282 -7.18 -12.38 -14.49
N ASP A 283 -7.90 -13.18 -15.30
CA ASP A 283 -8.42 -12.78 -16.61
C ASP A 283 -8.97 -11.34 -16.55
N LEU A 284 -8.23 -10.38 -17.12
CA LEU A 284 -8.73 -9.03 -17.37
C LEU A 284 -9.86 -9.04 -18.42
N ASP A 285 -10.12 -10.19 -19.06
CA ASP A 285 -11.09 -10.39 -20.13
C ASP A 285 -12.27 -11.33 -19.77
N SER A 286 -12.40 -11.84 -18.53
CA SER A 286 -13.53 -12.73 -18.17
C SER A 286 -14.44 -12.29 -17.02
N GLU A 287 -14.23 -11.11 -16.43
CA GLU A 287 -15.28 -10.39 -15.73
C GLU A 287 -15.50 -9.03 -16.39
N THR A 288 -16.75 -8.76 -16.78
CA THR A 288 -17.30 -7.43 -17.08
C THR A 288 -16.43 -6.33 -16.45
N SER A 289 -15.67 -5.59 -17.27
CA SER A 289 -14.73 -4.58 -16.79
C SER A 289 -15.44 -3.70 -15.77
N CYS A 290 -15.02 -3.78 -14.51
CA CYS A 290 -15.61 -3.00 -13.44
C CYS A 290 -15.19 -1.54 -13.65
N GLU A 291 -16.06 -0.71 -14.22
CA GLU A 291 -15.79 0.72 -14.46
C GLU A 291 -15.38 1.42 -13.16
N MET A 292 -15.98 0.98 -12.04
CA MET A 292 -15.69 1.46 -10.70
C MET A 292 -14.21 1.31 -10.31
N GLU A 293 -13.48 0.33 -10.82
CA GLU A 293 -12.05 0.18 -10.52
C GLU A 293 -11.22 1.39 -10.97
N SER A 294 -11.68 2.11 -11.99
CA SER A 294 -10.97 3.26 -12.55
C SER A 294 -11.38 4.61 -11.94
N ILE A 295 -12.47 4.65 -11.16
CA ILE A 295 -13.06 5.89 -10.61
C ILE A 295 -13.25 5.86 -9.09
N ALA A 296 -13.29 4.68 -8.48
CA ALA A 296 -13.45 4.55 -7.04
C ALA A 296 -12.19 5.05 -6.32
N VAL A 297 -12.42 5.85 -5.28
CA VAL A 297 -11.41 6.32 -4.36
C VAL A 297 -11.63 5.60 -3.03
N GLY A 298 -10.55 5.00 -2.51
CA GLY A 298 -10.56 4.38 -1.19
C GLY A 298 -10.43 5.43 -0.10
N ASN A 299 -11.19 5.27 0.98
CA ASN A 299 -10.89 5.98 2.23
C ASN A 299 -9.75 5.27 2.99
N LYS A 300 -9.47 5.73 4.22
CA LYS A 300 -8.52 5.06 5.10
C LYS A 300 -9.04 3.66 5.50
N MET A 301 -8.17 2.64 5.41
CA MET A 301 -8.47 1.30 5.96
C MET A 301 -8.37 1.30 7.49
N HIS A 302 -9.49 1.57 8.16
CA HIS A 302 -9.60 1.63 9.61
C HIS A 302 -9.44 0.25 10.26
N PHE A 303 -8.85 0.21 11.45
CA PHE A 303 -8.51 -1.03 12.17
C PHE A 303 -9.70 -1.74 12.82
N VAL A 304 -10.63 -2.38 12.11
CA VAL A 304 -11.80 -3.04 12.76
C VAL A 304 -11.46 -4.31 13.54
N GLY A 305 -10.19 -4.68 13.60
CA GLY A 305 -9.65 -5.71 14.47
C GLY A 305 -8.18 -5.47 14.81
N PHE A 306 -7.68 -6.25 15.75
CA PHE A 306 -6.29 -6.20 16.20
C PHE A 306 -5.83 -7.59 16.61
N ASN A 307 -4.74 -8.02 16.00
CA ASN A 307 -3.84 -9.05 16.52
C ASN A 307 -2.40 -8.57 16.32
N ASP A 308 -1.47 -9.01 17.16
CA ASP A 308 -0.05 -8.65 17.11
C ASP A 308 0.70 -9.32 15.93
N LYS A 309 -0.01 -9.96 15.00
CA LYS A 309 0.55 -10.83 13.96
C LYS A 309 0.28 -10.31 12.55
N ALA A 310 1.05 -10.84 11.60
CA ALA A 310 1.03 -10.44 10.20
C ALA A 310 -0.35 -10.55 9.54
N VAL A 311 -0.64 -9.59 8.66
CA VAL A 311 -1.80 -9.58 7.76
C VAL A 311 -1.77 -10.84 6.89
N PHE A 312 -2.90 -11.55 6.81
CA PHE A 312 -3.01 -12.78 6.02
C PHE A 312 -3.33 -12.48 4.56
N ASP A 313 -4.26 -11.56 4.31
CA ASP A 313 -4.78 -11.27 2.98
C ASP A 313 -5.26 -9.81 2.89
N THR A 314 -5.09 -9.18 1.73
CA THR A 314 -5.62 -7.84 1.42
C THR A 314 -6.54 -7.98 0.21
N MET A 315 -7.80 -7.59 0.38
CA MET A 315 -8.85 -7.86 -0.60
C MET A 315 -9.61 -6.59 -0.95
N ARG A 316 -10.16 -6.56 -2.16
CA ARG A 316 -11.10 -5.55 -2.64
C ARG A 316 -12.34 -6.24 -3.18
N SER A 317 -13.49 -5.63 -2.97
CA SER A 317 -14.76 -6.11 -3.52
C SER A 317 -15.56 -4.91 -4.02
N TYR A 318 -15.73 -4.83 -5.33
CA TYR A 318 -16.63 -3.85 -5.95
C TYR A 318 -18.03 -4.42 -5.94
N TRP A 319 -18.92 -3.79 -5.19
CA TRP A 319 -20.33 -4.19 -5.12
C TRP A 319 -21.12 -3.61 -6.27
N ILE A 320 -20.75 -2.44 -6.78
CA ILE A 320 -21.27 -1.85 -8.03
C ILE A 320 -20.17 -1.98 -9.09
N ARG A 321 -20.51 -2.37 -10.33
CA ARG A 321 -19.56 -2.45 -11.45
C ARG A 321 -19.65 -1.27 -12.41
N SER A 322 -20.83 -0.66 -12.55
CA SER A 322 -21.08 0.52 -13.39
C SER A 322 -22.22 1.37 -12.79
N TRP A 323 -22.33 2.64 -13.19
CA TRP A 323 -23.46 3.48 -12.76
C TRP A 323 -24.80 2.98 -13.31
N ASP A 324 -24.79 2.38 -14.51
CA ASP A 324 -25.97 1.71 -15.06
C ASP A 324 -26.51 0.59 -14.15
N GLU A 325 -25.61 -0.09 -13.42
CA GLU A 325 -26.00 -1.10 -12.44
C GLU A 325 -26.57 -0.48 -11.16
N TYR A 326 -25.99 0.63 -10.71
CA TYR A 326 -26.48 1.36 -9.54
C TYR A 326 -27.88 1.95 -9.78
N ASP A 327 -28.10 2.52 -10.96
CA ASP A 327 -29.37 3.12 -11.37
C ASP A 327 -30.43 2.06 -11.76
N ALA A 328 -30.06 0.78 -11.79
CA ALA A 328 -30.98 -0.29 -12.12
C ALA A 328 -32.03 -0.45 -11.00
N ASP A 329 -33.30 -0.36 -11.35
CA ASP A 329 -34.45 -0.59 -10.46
C ASP A 329 -34.59 -2.09 -10.12
N ARG A 330 -33.65 -2.62 -9.32
CA ARG A 330 -33.61 -4.02 -8.91
C ARG A 330 -33.28 -4.18 -7.41
N PRO A 331 -33.97 -5.11 -6.72
CA PRO A 331 -33.66 -5.39 -5.32
C PRO A 331 -32.30 -6.08 -5.23
N TRP A 332 -31.66 -5.89 -4.09
CA TRP A 332 -30.36 -6.47 -3.80
C TRP A 332 -30.33 -7.03 -2.39
N THR A 333 -29.42 -7.98 -2.16
CA THR A 333 -29.29 -8.66 -0.87
C THR A 333 -27.92 -8.38 -0.27
N LEU A 334 -27.92 -7.94 0.99
CA LEU A 334 -26.73 -7.82 1.81
C LEU A 334 -26.64 -9.02 2.75
N LYS A 335 -25.46 -9.64 2.83
CA LYS A 335 -25.17 -10.70 3.80
C LYS A 335 -23.93 -10.38 4.62
N THR A 336 -23.94 -10.75 5.90
CA THR A 336 -22.75 -10.75 6.75
C THR A 336 -22.44 -12.17 7.21
N PHE A 337 -21.15 -12.48 7.36
CA PHE A 337 -20.66 -13.82 7.68
C PHE A 337 -19.84 -13.79 8.97
N TRP A 338 -19.98 -14.84 9.76
CA TRP A 338 -19.42 -14.93 11.12
C TRP A 338 -18.82 -16.31 11.36
N ASN A 339 -17.67 -16.35 12.04
CA ASN A 339 -17.03 -17.60 12.44
C ASN A 339 -17.69 -18.18 13.72
N SER A 340 -17.22 -19.37 14.13
CA SER A 340 -17.69 -20.02 15.35
C SER A 340 -17.32 -19.29 16.65
N ASP A 341 -16.36 -18.36 16.62
CA ASP A 341 -15.97 -17.48 17.73
C ASP A 341 -16.78 -16.16 17.75
N TRP A 342 -17.80 -16.04 16.88
CA TRP A 342 -18.64 -14.85 16.73
C TRP A 342 -17.89 -13.60 16.23
N ASP A 343 -16.79 -13.78 15.52
CA ASP A 343 -16.10 -12.71 14.81
C ASP A 343 -16.65 -12.59 13.39
N MET A 344 -16.81 -11.35 12.90
CA MET A 344 -17.20 -11.10 11.52
C MET A 344 -16.06 -11.48 10.55
N THR A 345 -16.36 -12.34 9.60
CA THR A 345 -15.39 -12.88 8.62
C THR A 345 -15.57 -12.29 7.22
N GLY A 346 -16.75 -11.73 6.92
CA GLY A 346 -17.01 -11.15 5.61
C GLY A 346 -18.36 -10.47 5.49
N ILE A 347 -18.56 -9.82 4.35
CA ILE A 347 -19.79 -9.16 3.93
C ILE A 347 -19.93 -9.30 2.41
N SER A 348 -21.15 -9.45 1.90
CA SER A 348 -21.39 -9.55 0.46
C SER A 348 -22.65 -8.83 0.02
N VAL A 349 -22.62 -8.38 -1.23
CA VAL A 349 -23.78 -7.83 -1.95
C VAL A 349 -24.08 -8.71 -3.17
N SER A 350 -25.35 -9.02 -3.41
CA SER A 350 -25.81 -9.73 -4.61
C SER A 350 -27.06 -9.07 -5.18
N PHE A 351 -27.20 -9.08 -6.51
CA PHE A 351 -28.38 -8.57 -7.20
C PHE A 351 -29.17 -9.72 -7.81
N GLY A 352 -30.38 -9.98 -7.32
CA GLY A 352 -31.18 -11.13 -7.74
C GLY A 352 -30.43 -12.45 -7.55
N ASP A 353 -30.34 -13.25 -8.63
CA ASP A 353 -29.69 -14.56 -8.66
C ASP A 353 -28.19 -14.50 -9.07
N GLU A 354 -27.58 -13.31 -9.11
CA GLU A 354 -26.15 -13.16 -9.40
C GLU A 354 -25.27 -13.74 -8.29
N GLU A 355 -24.05 -14.17 -8.65
CA GLU A 355 -23.04 -14.58 -7.69
C GLU A 355 -22.73 -13.44 -6.69
N PRO A 356 -22.71 -13.71 -5.38
CA PRO A 356 -22.45 -12.69 -4.37
C PRO A 356 -21.04 -12.09 -4.50
N ARG A 357 -20.98 -10.76 -4.54
CA ARG A 357 -19.73 -9.99 -4.53
C ARG A 357 -19.27 -9.87 -3.09
N MET A 358 -18.35 -10.75 -2.72
CA MET A 358 -17.93 -10.94 -1.33
C MET A 358 -16.64 -10.19 -1.01
N PHE A 359 -16.60 -9.58 0.16
CA PHE A 359 -15.39 -9.19 0.86
C PHE A 359 -15.20 -10.10 2.07
N GLY A 360 -14.00 -10.61 2.27
CA GLY A 360 -13.70 -11.58 3.33
C GLY A 360 -14.07 -13.01 2.95
N LYS A 361 -14.39 -13.83 3.94
CA LYS A 361 -14.66 -15.27 3.76
C LYS A 361 -15.95 -15.69 4.45
N ARG A 362 -16.60 -16.71 3.86
CA ARG A 362 -17.71 -17.42 4.50
C ARG A 362 -17.17 -18.45 5.48
N GLY A 363 -17.66 -18.43 6.71
CA GLY A 363 -17.39 -19.49 7.68
C GLY A 363 -17.96 -20.83 7.21
N THR A 364 -17.15 -21.88 7.26
CA THR A 364 -17.54 -23.25 6.86
C THR A 364 -17.51 -24.24 8.02
N GLU A 365 -17.00 -23.79 9.16
CA GLU A 365 -16.89 -24.53 10.40
C GLU A 365 -18.23 -24.66 11.14
N GLU A 366 -18.33 -25.66 12.01
CA GLU A 366 -19.49 -25.84 12.88
C GLU A 366 -19.64 -24.65 13.84
N GLY A 367 -20.81 -24.03 13.85
CA GLY A 367 -21.10 -22.82 14.63
C GLY A 367 -20.92 -21.50 13.87
N ALA A 368 -20.34 -21.52 12.67
CA ALA A 368 -20.39 -20.36 11.77
C ALA A 368 -21.82 -20.07 11.31
N TRP A 369 -22.12 -18.79 11.06
CA TRP A 369 -23.47 -18.35 10.68
C TRP A 369 -23.43 -17.14 9.76
N GLU A 370 -24.57 -16.86 9.11
CA GLU A 370 -24.73 -15.72 8.20
C GLU A 370 -26.04 -14.98 8.47
N THR A 371 -26.08 -13.71 8.09
CA THR A 371 -27.29 -12.90 8.05
C THR A 371 -27.65 -12.53 6.63
N SER A 372 -28.89 -12.12 6.42
CA SER A 372 -29.37 -11.68 5.12
C SER A 372 -30.38 -10.55 5.27
N LYS A 373 -30.21 -9.49 4.49
CA LYS A 373 -31.16 -8.39 4.33
C LYS A 373 -31.45 -8.21 2.85
N GLU A 374 -32.71 -8.36 2.47
CA GLU A 374 -33.18 -7.87 1.19
C GLU A 374 -33.46 -6.36 1.32
N VAL A 375 -32.97 -5.59 0.36
CA VAL A 375 -33.04 -4.13 0.31
C VAL A 375 -33.74 -3.72 -0.99
N ALA A 376 -34.63 -2.73 -0.88
CA ALA A 376 -35.38 -2.22 -2.01
C ALA A 376 -34.48 -1.46 -3.00
N PRO A 377 -34.82 -1.43 -4.30
CA PRO A 377 -34.00 -0.78 -5.34
C PRO A 377 -33.62 0.67 -5.04
N GLU A 378 -34.53 1.45 -4.46
CA GLU A 378 -34.37 2.87 -4.18
C GLU A 378 -33.49 3.18 -2.95
N THR A 379 -33.00 2.15 -2.27
CA THR A 379 -32.25 2.27 -1.01
C THR A 379 -30.84 1.74 -1.18
N TRP A 380 -29.85 2.59 -0.90
CA TRP A 380 -28.44 2.20 -0.93
C TRP A 380 -27.74 2.43 0.41
N LEU A 381 -26.52 1.88 0.53
CA LEU A 381 -25.67 1.99 1.71
C LEU A 381 -25.20 3.43 1.92
N ARG A 382 -25.34 3.90 3.16
CA ARG A 382 -24.77 5.16 3.66
C ARG A 382 -23.49 4.92 4.44
N GLY A 383 -23.40 3.82 5.18
CA GLY A 383 -22.25 3.52 6.02
C GLY A 383 -22.46 2.38 7.01
N PHE A 384 -21.49 2.18 7.87
CA PHE A 384 -21.42 1.11 8.86
C PHE A 384 -20.96 1.65 10.22
N VAL A 385 -21.50 1.09 11.29
CA VAL A 385 -20.93 1.21 12.64
C VAL A 385 -20.55 -0.18 13.09
N PHE A 386 -19.25 -0.43 13.24
CA PHE A 386 -18.74 -1.70 13.75
C PHE A 386 -18.69 -1.67 15.28
N HIS A 387 -19.18 -2.75 15.90
CA HIS A 387 -19.19 -2.95 17.34
C HIS A 387 -18.07 -3.91 17.71
N LEU A 388 -17.06 -3.39 18.40
CA LEU A 388 -15.77 -4.02 18.60
C LEU A 388 -15.56 -4.33 20.08
N ARG A 389 -14.95 -5.48 20.37
CA ARG A 389 -14.48 -5.75 21.72
C ARG A 389 -13.24 -4.87 22.01
N PRO A 390 -13.23 -4.07 23.09
CA PRO A 390 -12.02 -3.33 23.48
C PRO A 390 -10.89 -4.29 23.85
N ALA A 391 -9.68 -3.99 23.38
CA ALA A 391 -8.48 -4.60 23.93
C ALA A 391 -8.08 -3.89 25.22
N ASN A 392 -7.51 -4.63 26.15
CA ASN A 392 -6.84 -4.09 27.32
C ASN A 392 -5.43 -3.62 26.90
N SER A 393 -5.25 -2.32 26.77
CA SER A 393 -3.95 -1.71 26.40
C SER A 393 -2.84 -1.93 27.44
N LEU A 394 -3.19 -2.33 28.67
CA LEU A 394 -2.25 -2.58 29.77
C LEU A 394 -1.77 -4.04 29.85
N LEU A 395 -2.29 -4.92 29.00
CA LEU A 395 -1.89 -6.32 28.90
C LEU A 395 -1.10 -6.53 27.60
N LYS A 396 0.13 -7.04 27.75
CA LYS A 396 0.87 -7.52 26.59
C LYS A 396 0.17 -8.75 26.05
N TRP A 397 0.07 -8.84 24.73
CA TRP A 397 -0.53 -9.99 24.06
C TRP A 397 0.12 -11.32 24.47
N GLU A 398 1.45 -11.33 24.64
CA GLU A 398 2.21 -12.50 25.10
C GLU A 398 1.69 -13.08 26.42
N ASP A 399 1.12 -12.23 27.29
CA ASP A 399 0.56 -12.60 28.58
C ASP A 399 -0.95 -12.90 28.52
N ALA A 400 -1.63 -12.51 27.42
CA ALA A 400 -3.07 -12.58 27.26
C ALA A 400 -3.47 -12.77 25.79
N SER A 401 -3.34 -13.99 25.26
CA SER A 401 -3.71 -14.35 23.88
C SER A 401 -5.21 -14.25 23.55
N TRP A 402 -6.04 -13.93 24.53
CA TRP A 402 -7.46 -13.61 24.36
C TRP A 402 -7.72 -12.11 24.16
N ASN A 403 -6.70 -11.26 24.27
CA ASN A 403 -6.79 -9.80 24.22
C ASN A 403 -6.81 -9.27 22.77
N ASN A 404 -7.74 -9.75 21.94
CA ASN A 404 -7.87 -9.34 20.54
C ASN A 404 -9.03 -8.37 20.35
N ILE A 405 -8.92 -7.55 19.30
CA ILE A 405 -10.05 -6.75 18.81
C ILE A 405 -10.62 -7.46 17.60
N SER A 406 -11.93 -7.65 17.60
CA SER A 406 -12.67 -8.17 16.47
C SER A 406 -14.07 -7.56 16.44
N VAL A 407 -14.66 -7.56 15.26
CA VAL A 407 -16.05 -7.16 15.05
C VAL A 407 -16.98 -8.21 15.63
N LYS A 408 -17.75 -7.84 16.65
CA LYS A 408 -18.77 -8.66 17.30
C LYS A 408 -20.18 -8.31 16.86
N GLY A 409 -20.38 -7.09 16.37
CA GLY A 409 -21.62 -6.67 15.74
C GLY A 409 -21.40 -5.58 14.72
N ILE A 410 -22.42 -5.33 13.92
CA ILE A 410 -22.42 -4.31 12.88
C ILE A 410 -23.81 -3.69 12.78
N THR A 411 -23.86 -2.36 12.73
CA THR A 411 -25.05 -1.58 12.39
C THR A 411 -24.84 -0.98 11.01
N ILE A 412 -25.79 -1.23 10.10
CA ILE A 412 -25.70 -0.85 8.70
C ILE A 412 -26.71 0.26 8.45
N TYR A 413 -26.22 1.39 7.94
CA TYR A 413 -27.00 2.57 7.64
C TYR A 413 -27.31 2.65 6.15
N PHE A 414 -28.52 3.08 5.84
CA PHE A 414 -29.04 3.19 4.49
C PHE A 414 -29.56 4.61 4.24
N TYR A 415 -29.50 5.06 2.98
CA TYR A 415 -30.15 6.29 2.58
C TYR A 415 -31.68 6.12 2.61
N GLY A 416 -32.37 6.95 3.38
CA GLY A 416 -33.85 6.97 3.42
C GLY A 416 -34.51 5.78 4.14
N ALA A 417 -33.75 4.91 4.81
CA ALA A 417 -34.29 3.76 5.54
C ALA A 417 -33.67 3.61 6.94
N PHE A 418 -34.39 2.93 7.84
CA PHE A 418 -33.90 2.67 9.19
C PHE A 418 -32.68 1.72 9.18
N PRO A 419 -31.70 1.95 10.07
CA PRO A 419 -30.52 1.10 10.16
C PRO A 419 -30.88 -0.31 10.63
N VAL A 420 -30.06 -1.28 10.23
CA VAL A 420 -30.22 -2.69 10.60
C VAL A 420 -28.99 -3.15 11.37
N THR A 421 -29.19 -3.92 12.44
CA THR A 421 -28.11 -4.38 13.32
C THR A 421 -28.01 -5.90 13.34
N TYR A 422 -26.78 -6.41 13.33
CA TYR A 422 -26.43 -7.82 13.41
C TYR A 422 -25.32 -8.08 14.44
N GLY A 423 -25.33 -9.27 15.05
CA GLY A 423 -24.34 -9.64 16.07
C GLY A 423 -24.60 -8.99 17.43
N ASP A 424 -23.55 -8.83 18.23
CA ASP A 424 -23.59 -8.19 19.54
C ASP A 424 -23.35 -6.68 19.42
N THR A 425 -24.23 -5.89 20.01
CA THR A 425 -24.20 -4.41 19.99
C THR A 425 -24.40 -3.82 21.37
N GLY A 426 -24.05 -4.57 22.42
CA GLY A 426 -24.17 -4.12 23.79
C GLY A 426 -23.27 -2.94 24.14
N ASP A 427 -23.65 -2.23 25.21
CA ASP A 427 -23.02 -0.96 25.64
C ASP A 427 -21.55 -1.09 26.08
N SER A 428 -21.06 -2.31 26.29
CA SER A 428 -19.67 -2.60 26.63
C SER A 428 -18.73 -2.62 25.42
N LEU A 429 -19.28 -2.65 24.20
CA LEU A 429 -18.51 -2.65 22.96
C LEU A 429 -18.15 -1.22 22.56
N MET A 430 -17.02 -1.10 21.86
CA MET A 430 -16.62 0.13 21.20
C MET A 430 -17.34 0.25 19.86
N GLN A 431 -17.70 1.46 19.46
CA GLN A 431 -18.33 1.75 18.18
C GLN A 431 -17.35 2.45 17.25
N ARG A 432 -17.29 1.96 16.01
CA ARG A 432 -16.46 2.52 14.94
C ARG A 432 -17.35 2.91 13.75
N PRO A 433 -17.66 4.21 13.57
CA PRO A 433 -18.38 4.69 12.41
C PRO A 433 -17.50 4.79 11.18
N LEU A 434 -17.99 4.32 10.04
CA LEU A 434 -17.42 4.51 8.70
C LEU A 434 -18.56 4.86 7.74
N PHE A 435 -18.63 6.09 7.24
CA PHE A 435 -19.67 6.56 6.33
C PHE A 435 -19.11 6.99 4.98
N ALA A 436 -20.02 7.07 4.00
CA ALA A 436 -19.71 7.69 2.72
C ALA A 436 -19.34 9.16 2.96
N ALA A 437 -18.28 9.64 2.30
CA ALA A 437 -17.99 11.06 2.28
C ALA A 437 -19.16 11.84 1.64
N GLU A 438 -19.24 13.14 1.94
CA GLU A 438 -20.28 14.01 1.40
C GLU A 438 -20.32 13.92 -0.13
N ASP A 439 -21.53 13.80 -0.69
CA ASP A 439 -21.82 13.64 -2.12
C ASP A 439 -21.24 12.36 -2.79
N MET A 440 -20.70 11.40 -2.03
CA MET A 440 -20.16 10.15 -2.57
C MET A 440 -21.05 8.94 -2.29
N VAL A 441 -20.94 7.94 -3.16
CA VAL A 441 -21.66 6.66 -3.05
C VAL A 441 -20.67 5.53 -2.75
N ILE A 442 -21.00 4.64 -1.81
CA ILE A 442 -20.21 3.43 -1.54
C ILE A 442 -20.39 2.46 -2.72
N VAL A 443 -19.32 2.25 -3.49
CA VAL A 443 -19.32 1.34 -4.66
C VAL A 443 -18.67 0.00 -4.35
N GLY A 444 -17.96 -0.10 -3.23
CA GLY A 444 -17.35 -1.33 -2.76
C GLY A 444 -16.64 -1.15 -1.44
N VAL A 445 -15.84 -2.14 -1.09
CA VAL A 445 -15.05 -2.14 0.14
C VAL A 445 -13.67 -2.73 -0.12
N GLU A 446 -12.71 -2.31 0.68
CA GLU A 446 -11.38 -2.89 0.72
C GLU A 446 -10.95 -3.14 2.17
N GLY A 447 -9.96 -4.00 2.36
CA GLY A 447 -9.53 -4.30 3.72
C GLY A 447 -8.62 -5.51 3.83
N GLN A 448 -8.38 -5.90 5.07
CA GLN A 448 -7.41 -6.92 5.42
C GLN A 448 -8.01 -7.95 6.36
N LEU A 449 -7.61 -9.22 6.19
CA LEU A 449 -8.00 -10.31 7.09
C LEU A 449 -6.87 -10.65 8.07
N ALA A 450 -7.25 -10.97 9.30
CA ALA A 450 -6.33 -11.39 10.35
C ALA A 450 -5.79 -12.80 10.09
N LYS A 451 -4.50 -13.05 10.36
CA LYS A 451 -3.95 -14.41 10.36
C LYS A 451 -4.46 -15.17 11.60
N GLN A 452 -5.21 -16.26 11.38
CA GLN A 452 -5.82 -17.06 12.44
C GLN A 452 -4.96 -18.28 12.79
N GLU A 453 -4.74 -18.52 14.09
CA GLU A 453 -3.94 -19.67 14.57
C GLU A 453 -4.78 -20.89 14.95
N LYS A 454 -6.06 -20.69 15.27
CA LYS A 454 -6.98 -21.80 15.50
C LYS A 454 -7.24 -22.52 14.18
N GLU A 455 -6.65 -23.70 14.05
CA GLU A 455 -6.86 -24.57 12.90
C GLU A 455 -8.36 -24.84 12.71
N GLY A 456 -8.87 -24.58 11.50
CA GLY A 456 -10.27 -24.78 11.15
C GLY A 456 -11.23 -23.64 11.52
N VAL A 457 -10.76 -22.50 12.05
CA VAL A 457 -11.59 -21.30 12.27
C VAL A 457 -11.34 -20.28 11.16
N THR A 458 -12.41 -19.72 10.60
CA THR A 458 -12.28 -18.76 9.51
C THR A 458 -11.70 -17.43 10.00
N PRO A 459 -10.72 -16.84 9.29
CA PRO A 459 -10.16 -15.51 9.57
C PRO A 459 -11.21 -14.40 9.66
N TRP A 460 -11.05 -13.50 10.64
CA TRP A 460 -11.89 -12.30 10.78
C TRP A 460 -11.28 -11.07 10.11
N ILE A 461 -12.09 -10.01 9.99
CA ILE A 461 -11.69 -8.74 9.37
C ILE A 461 -10.80 -7.95 10.34
N LEU A 462 -9.57 -7.64 9.91
CA LEU A 462 -8.60 -6.81 10.65
C LEU A 462 -8.74 -5.33 10.29
N ARG A 463 -8.89 -5.04 9.00
CA ARG A 463 -9.09 -3.67 8.51
C ARG A 463 -10.24 -3.61 7.54
N PHE A 464 -10.93 -2.49 7.52
CA PHE A 464 -12.04 -2.22 6.64
C PHE A 464 -11.98 -0.77 6.16
N GLY A 465 -12.12 -0.59 4.85
CA GLY A 465 -12.20 0.69 4.16
C GLY A 465 -13.32 0.65 3.13
N LEU A 466 -13.85 1.82 2.83
CA LEU A 466 -14.88 2.04 1.83
C LEU A 466 -14.23 2.44 0.52
N LEU A 467 -14.69 1.83 -0.58
CA LEU A 467 -14.44 2.31 -1.93
C LEU A 467 -15.64 3.16 -2.33
N GLN A 468 -15.40 4.43 -2.67
CA GLN A 468 -16.45 5.42 -2.89
C GLN A 468 -16.24 6.13 -4.24
N ALA A 469 -17.32 6.55 -4.90
CA ALA A 469 -17.23 7.31 -6.14
C ALA A 469 -18.32 8.40 -6.19
N TYR A 470 -18.03 9.50 -6.91
CA TYR A 470 -19.02 10.53 -7.20
C TYR A 470 -20.06 9.98 -8.20
N PRO A 471 -21.36 10.12 -7.91
CA PRO A 471 -22.41 9.60 -8.79
C PRO A 471 -22.35 10.22 -10.18
N GLY A 472 -22.30 9.38 -11.22
CA GLY A 472 -22.32 9.78 -12.63
C GLY A 472 -20.94 10.06 -13.27
N ASP A 473 -20.95 10.85 -14.36
CA ASP A 473 -19.77 11.28 -15.14
C ASP A 473 -19.15 12.58 -14.59
N GLU A 474 -19.21 12.81 -13.28
CA GLU A 474 -18.55 13.99 -12.69
C GLU A 474 -17.02 13.88 -12.80
N GLU A 475 -16.34 15.02 -13.00
CA GLU A 475 -14.90 15.05 -13.23
C GLU A 475 -14.16 14.30 -12.13
N LYS A 476 -13.27 13.38 -12.53
CA LYS A 476 -12.46 12.61 -11.58
C LYS A 476 -11.75 13.59 -10.64
N PRO A 477 -11.76 13.34 -9.32
CA PRO A 477 -10.93 14.10 -8.41
C PRO A 477 -9.45 13.93 -8.80
N ASP A 478 -8.63 14.96 -8.54
CA ASP A 478 -7.21 14.96 -8.89
C ASP A 478 -6.51 13.70 -8.36
N PRO A 479 -5.56 13.11 -9.11
CA PRO A 479 -4.78 11.97 -8.64
C PRO A 479 -4.10 12.30 -7.30
N GLY A 480 -4.47 11.56 -6.24
CA GLY A 480 -3.98 11.80 -4.88
C GLY A 480 -4.99 12.49 -3.94
N TYR A 481 -6.20 12.80 -4.43
CA TYR A 481 -7.31 13.18 -3.57
C TYR A 481 -7.80 11.97 -2.76
N TYR A 482 -7.89 12.16 -1.44
CA TYR A 482 -8.55 11.24 -0.52
C TYR A 482 -9.76 11.97 0.07
N PRO A 483 -10.92 11.31 0.19
CA PRO A 483 -12.07 11.92 0.84
C PRO A 483 -11.67 12.31 2.27
N GLU A 484 -11.97 13.55 2.68
CA GLU A 484 -11.75 13.97 4.06
C GLU A 484 -12.59 13.07 4.97
N VAL A 485 -11.91 12.34 5.84
CA VAL A 485 -12.54 11.44 6.82
C VAL A 485 -12.93 12.31 8.00
N GLY A 486 -14.23 12.33 8.33
CA GLY A 486 -14.73 13.05 9.50
C GLY A 486 -13.96 12.67 10.76
N ASP A 487 -13.72 13.64 11.65
CA ASP A 487 -12.91 13.43 12.86
C ASP A 487 -13.45 12.28 13.73
N GLU A 488 -14.77 12.06 13.70
CA GLU A 488 -15.47 10.96 14.37
C GLU A 488 -15.16 9.56 13.80
N GLU A 489 -14.81 9.45 12.52
CA GLU A 489 -14.47 8.17 11.87
C GLU A 489 -13.01 7.77 12.12
N GLN A 490 -12.17 8.71 12.49
CA GLN A 490 -10.76 8.46 12.80
C GLN A 490 -10.57 7.75 14.17
N MET A 491 -11.63 7.65 14.96
CA MET A 491 -11.59 7.18 16.35
C MET A 491 -12.53 5.98 16.61
N SER A 492 -12.25 5.25 17.69
CA SER A 492 -13.20 4.28 18.26
C SER A 492 -13.89 4.91 19.47
N TRP A 493 -15.20 4.78 19.59
CA TRP A 493 -15.99 5.45 20.63
C TRP A 493 -16.56 4.47 21.63
N SER A 494 -16.63 4.86 22.90
CA SER A 494 -17.38 4.09 23.88
C SER A 494 -18.88 4.26 23.67
N SER A 495 -19.62 3.16 23.49
CA SER A 495 -21.09 3.17 23.36
C SER A 495 -21.75 3.89 24.54
N ALA A 496 -21.26 3.64 25.76
CA ALA A 496 -21.75 4.32 26.97
C ALA A 496 -21.55 5.84 26.95
N SER A 497 -20.51 6.35 26.28
CA SER A 497 -20.29 7.79 26.12
C SER A 497 -21.19 8.40 25.05
N LEU A 498 -21.39 7.70 23.93
CA LEU A 498 -22.28 8.15 22.86
C LEU A 498 -23.74 8.18 23.32
N ALA A 499 -24.15 7.30 24.23
CA ALA A 499 -25.48 7.33 24.84
C ALA A 499 -25.77 8.60 25.69
N LEU A 500 -24.76 9.43 25.97
CA LEU A 500 -24.95 10.73 26.62
C LEU A 500 -25.41 11.81 25.64
N LEU A 501 -25.22 11.59 24.34
CA LEU A 501 -25.64 12.50 23.29
C LEU A 501 -27.10 12.23 22.90
N ASP A 502 -27.83 13.27 22.52
CA ASP A 502 -29.20 13.14 22.01
C ASP A 502 -29.25 12.37 20.67
N GLU A 503 -28.19 12.50 19.87
CA GLU A 503 -27.96 11.80 18.61
C GLU A 503 -26.50 11.35 18.51
N PRO A 504 -26.18 10.27 17.76
CA PRO A 504 -24.80 9.86 17.54
C PRO A 504 -23.96 10.98 16.91
N SER A 505 -22.67 11.02 17.22
CA SER A 505 -21.78 12.10 16.76
C SER A 505 -21.75 12.25 15.23
N TRP A 506 -21.72 11.15 14.50
CA TRP A 506 -21.75 11.10 13.03
C TRP A 506 -23.12 11.44 12.40
N GLU A 507 -24.15 11.66 13.21
CA GLU A 507 -25.44 12.20 12.74
C GLU A 507 -25.61 13.69 13.08
N SER A 508 -24.73 14.25 13.92
CA SER A 508 -24.86 15.63 14.37
C SER A 508 -24.10 16.62 13.51
N GLU A 509 -24.82 17.59 12.94
CA GLU A 509 -24.21 18.74 12.25
C GLU A 509 -23.67 19.80 13.22
N THR A 510 -23.93 19.66 14.52
CA THR A 510 -23.64 20.69 15.54
C THR A 510 -22.46 20.36 16.44
N LEU A 511 -22.14 19.08 16.60
CA LEU A 511 -21.02 18.63 17.40
C LEU A 511 -19.71 18.91 16.65
N LYS A 512 -18.74 19.50 17.36
CA LYS A 512 -17.39 19.70 16.86
C LYS A 512 -16.41 19.05 17.82
N PHE A 513 -15.52 18.25 17.27
CA PHE A 513 -14.45 17.63 18.04
C PHE A 513 -13.21 18.51 17.98
N VAL A 514 -12.64 18.79 19.15
CA VAL A 514 -11.32 19.40 19.27
C VAL A 514 -10.42 18.31 19.83
N TYR A 515 -9.46 17.88 19.03
CA TYR A 515 -8.44 16.95 19.47
C TYR A 515 -7.07 17.61 19.34
N ASP A 516 -6.19 17.33 20.30
CA ASP A 516 -4.77 17.66 20.22
C ASP A 516 -4.01 16.39 19.86
N SER A 517 -2.88 16.53 19.16
CA SER A 517 -2.16 15.39 18.57
C SER A 517 -1.81 14.34 19.63
N PHE A 518 -2.31 13.10 19.45
CA PHE A 518 -1.87 11.97 20.26
C PHE A 518 -0.59 11.40 19.66
N ASP A 519 0.51 11.51 20.40
CA ASP A 519 1.68 10.69 20.13
C ASP A 519 1.35 9.21 20.38
N ARG A 520 1.97 8.32 19.61
CA ARG A 520 1.90 6.87 19.86
C ARG A 520 2.21 6.63 21.32
N VAL A 521 1.43 5.76 21.98
CA VAL A 521 1.84 5.21 23.28
C VAL A 521 3.12 4.42 23.03
N GLU A 522 4.26 5.02 23.36
CA GLU A 522 5.59 4.45 23.13
C GLU A 522 5.63 3.00 23.65
N ASP A 523 6.26 2.11 22.89
CA ASP A 523 6.46 0.71 23.26
C ASP A 523 5.17 -0.16 23.41
N THR A 524 4.04 0.27 22.83
CA THR A 524 2.86 -0.60 22.65
C THR A 524 2.63 -0.95 21.17
N THR A 525 2.03 -2.12 20.92
CA THR A 525 1.56 -2.51 19.58
C THR A 525 0.18 -1.94 19.24
N VAL A 526 -0.41 -1.18 20.16
CA VAL A 526 -1.80 -0.71 20.12
C VAL A 526 -1.82 0.73 19.58
N GLU A 527 -2.26 0.90 18.33
CA GLU A 527 -2.55 2.23 17.73
C GLU A 527 -3.74 2.93 18.41
N CYS A 528 -3.81 4.26 18.30
CA CYS A 528 -4.89 5.07 18.89
C CYS A 528 -6.31 4.62 18.48
N GLU A 529 -6.47 4.13 17.25
CA GLU A 529 -7.75 3.59 16.74
C GLU A 529 -8.28 2.38 17.52
N HIS A 530 -7.43 1.70 18.29
CA HIS A 530 -7.82 0.56 19.14
C HIS A 530 -8.32 1.00 20.52
N ILE A 531 -8.09 2.27 20.88
CA ILE A 531 -8.42 2.80 22.20
C ILE A 531 -9.82 3.42 22.14
N PRO A 532 -10.76 3.01 23.01
CA PRO A 532 -12.08 3.62 23.07
C PRO A 532 -11.98 5.04 23.64
N MET A 533 -12.25 6.01 22.79
CA MET A 533 -12.47 7.40 23.16
C MET A 533 -13.76 7.52 23.98
N ARG A 534 -13.70 8.33 25.03
CA ARG A 534 -14.82 8.64 25.90
C ARG A 534 -15.06 10.14 25.90
N ILE A 535 -16.32 10.53 26.00
CA ILE A 535 -16.73 11.93 25.98
C ILE A 535 -16.78 12.44 27.41
N LEU A 536 -16.01 13.49 27.71
CA LEU A 536 -16.15 14.25 28.94
C LEU A 536 -17.12 15.41 28.69
N MET A 537 -18.38 15.24 29.09
CA MET A 537 -19.39 16.29 28.95
C MET A 537 -19.29 17.28 30.11
N LEU A 538 -18.88 18.52 29.80
CA LEU A 538 -18.70 19.59 30.80
C LEU A 538 -20.02 20.33 31.12
N GLY A 539 -21.01 20.25 30.24
CA GLY A 539 -22.34 20.85 30.41
C GLY A 539 -23.11 20.83 29.10
N ASN A 540 -24.43 20.88 29.17
CA ASN A 540 -25.30 20.90 27.98
C ASN A 540 -25.45 22.31 27.39
N ARG A 541 -25.13 23.34 28.19
CA ARG A 541 -25.23 24.74 27.80
C ARG A 541 -24.04 25.54 28.31
N PRO A 542 -23.60 26.61 27.61
CA PRO A 542 -22.47 27.42 28.03
C PRO A 542 -22.58 27.98 29.46
N ASN A 543 -23.80 28.27 29.94
CA ASN A 543 -24.03 28.78 31.29
C ASN A 543 -23.84 27.71 32.39
N GLU A 544 -23.83 26.42 32.04
CA GLU A 544 -23.55 25.32 32.97
C GLU A 544 -22.04 25.16 33.22
N LEU A 545 -21.19 25.61 32.30
CA LEU A 545 -19.74 25.62 32.47
C LEU A 545 -19.29 26.47 33.67
N ALA A 546 -20.02 27.56 33.96
CA ALA A 546 -19.78 28.42 35.12
C ALA A 546 -20.08 27.74 36.47
N ASN A 547 -20.76 26.60 36.45
CA ASN A 547 -21.06 25.82 37.66
C ASN A 547 -20.01 24.73 37.92
N ILE A 548 -19.00 24.56 37.08
CA ILE A 548 -17.95 23.57 37.33
C ILE A 548 -17.14 24.01 38.55
N ARG A 549 -17.05 23.13 39.55
CA ARG A 549 -16.33 23.35 40.80
C ARG A 549 -14.94 22.71 40.78
N SER A 550 -14.82 21.51 40.25
CA SER A 550 -13.52 20.82 40.18
C SER A 550 -13.47 19.84 39.02
N ILE A 551 -12.26 19.60 38.55
CA ILE A 551 -11.95 18.51 37.61
C ILE A 551 -10.97 17.60 38.30
N SER A 552 -11.27 16.31 38.35
CA SER A 552 -10.40 15.29 38.91
C SER A 552 -10.01 14.30 37.83
N ALA A 553 -8.79 13.77 37.90
CA ALA A 553 -8.31 12.76 36.98
C ALA A 553 -7.62 11.62 37.73
N CYS A 554 -7.79 10.39 37.26
CA CYS A 554 -7.11 9.24 37.85
C CYS A 554 -5.75 9.05 37.18
N ILE A 555 -4.68 9.05 38.00
CA ILE A 555 -3.32 8.79 37.58
C ILE A 555 -3.03 7.32 37.86
N ASN A 556 -2.87 6.50 36.83
CA ASN A 556 -2.47 5.11 36.99
C ASN A 556 -0.97 4.95 36.73
N SER A 557 -0.20 4.76 37.79
CA SER A 557 1.24 4.48 37.72
C SER A 557 1.50 2.99 37.60
N LYS A 558 1.50 2.45 36.37
CA LYS A 558 1.93 1.05 36.17
C LYS A 558 3.41 1.02 35.84
N CYS A 559 4.19 0.28 36.62
CA CYS A 559 5.63 0.07 36.37
C CYS A 559 5.78 -0.79 35.12
N ILE A 560 6.30 -0.22 34.04
CA ILE A 560 6.49 -0.94 32.77
C ILE A 560 7.93 -1.47 32.65
N ARG A 561 8.92 -0.79 33.23
CA ARG A 561 10.34 -1.14 33.03
C ARG A 561 11.12 -1.21 34.33
N GLU A 562 12.09 -2.13 34.38
CA GLU A 562 13.25 -2.03 35.26
C GLU A 562 14.50 -2.10 34.38
N ARG A 563 15.22 -0.98 34.25
CA ARG A 563 16.49 -0.88 33.51
C ARG A 563 17.54 -0.30 34.45
N ASP A 564 18.66 -0.99 34.60
CA ASP A 564 19.74 -0.61 35.52
C ASP A 564 19.27 -0.37 36.98
N ASN A 565 18.41 -1.26 37.52
CA ASN A 565 17.78 -1.14 38.84
C ASN A 565 16.93 0.15 39.06
N LYS A 566 16.56 0.85 37.98
CA LYS A 566 15.58 1.94 38.03
C LYS A 566 14.27 1.48 37.43
N LYS A 567 13.19 1.69 38.17
CA LYS A 567 11.82 1.44 37.74
C LYS A 567 11.29 2.65 36.97
N TYR A 568 10.75 2.42 35.78
CA TYR A 568 10.07 3.44 34.97
C TYR A 568 8.58 3.10 34.91
N PHE A 569 7.76 4.11 35.18
CA PHE A 569 6.31 4.02 35.19
C PHE A 569 5.78 4.86 34.04
N ASP A 570 4.90 4.29 33.21
CA ASP A 570 3.99 5.14 32.45
C ASP A 570 2.88 5.52 33.39
N ASN A 571 2.75 6.81 33.66
CA ASN A 571 1.54 7.32 34.27
C ASN A 571 0.56 7.59 33.14
N ALA A 572 -0.44 6.73 33.01
CA ALA A 572 -1.56 6.98 32.11
C ALA A 572 -2.65 7.75 32.87
N VAL A 573 -3.18 8.79 32.22
CA VAL A 573 -4.40 9.45 32.66
C VAL A 573 -5.56 8.64 32.11
N THR A 574 -6.16 7.81 32.96
CA THR A 574 -7.10 6.78 32.50
C THR A 574 -8.55 7.18 32.68
N ASN A 575 -8.82 8.28 33.39
CA ASN A 575 -10.18 8.68 33.78
C ASN A 575 -10.24 10.16 34.18
N MET A 576 -11.37 10.83 33.92
CA MET A 576 -11.66 12.17 34.45
C MET A 576 -13.08 12.25 35.00
N ARG A 577 -13.28 13.15 35.96
CA ARG A 577 -14.54 13.48 36.62
C ARG A 577 -14.66 14.99 36.73
N VAL A 578 -15.89 15.49 36.63
CA VAL A 578 -16.20 16.91 36.83
C VAL A 578 -17.21 16.99 37.96
N SER A 579 -16.97 17.88 38.92
CA SER A 579 -17.93 18.21 39.98
C SER A 579 -18.51 19.60 39.75
N PHE A 580 -19.78 19.79 40.09
CA PHE A 580 -20.49 21.06 39.96
C PHE A 580 -20.81 21.68 41.32
N THR A 581 -20.98 23.01 41.36
CA THR A 581 -21.29 23.79 42.56
C THR A 581 -22.62 23.42 43.21
N ASP A 582 -23.55 22.84 42.45
CA ASP A 582 -24.84 22.34 42.94
C ASP A 582 -24.77 20.92 43.53
N GLY A 583 -23.57 20.32 43.58
CA GLY A 583 -23.33 18.99 44.12
C GLY A 583 -23.58 17.86 43.12
N GLN A 584 -23.90 18.16 41.86
CA GLN A 584 -23.89 17.15 40.80
C GLN A 584 -22.44 16.73 40.52
N GLN A 585 -22.22 15.44 40.27
CA GLN A 585 -20.99 14.92 39.71
C GLN A 585 -21.32 14.27 38.37
N THR A 586 -20.50 14.50 37.34
CA THR A 586 -20.57 13.66 36.16
C THR A 586 -20.16 12.23 36.54
N ARG A 587 -20.81 11.24 35.94
CA ARG A 587 -20.38 9.84 36.08
C ARG A 587 -18.97 9.73 35.53
N ALA A 588 -18.05 9.18 36.32
CA ALA A 588 -16.66 9.01 35.93
C ALA A 588 -16.57 8.33 34.55
N MET A 589 -15.59 8.72 33.73
CA MET A 589 -15.39 8.11 32.42
C MET A 589 -15.16 6.60 32.52
N ARG A 590 -14.70 6.03 33.64
CA ARG A 590 -14.62 4.58 33.90
C ARG A 590 -14.95 4.27 35.37
N GLU A 591 -16.13 3.74 35.70
CA GLU A 591 -16.50 3.46 37.10
C GLU A 591 -15.65 2.33 37.73
N VAL A 592 -15.19 1.39 36.90
CA VAL A 592 -14.40 0.21 37.27
C VAL A 592 -13.38 -0.16 36.19
N ASP A 593 -12.25 -0.74 36.59
CA ASP A 593 -11.27 -1.37 35.71
C ASP A 593 -11.86 -2.57 34.94
N ASP A 594 -11.12 -3.10 33.95
CA ASP A 594 -11.60 -4.20 33.08
C ASP A 594 -11.88 -5.51 33.86
N ASP A 595 -11.31 -5.64 35.06
CA ASP A 595 -11.56 -6.76 35.97
C ASP A 595 -12.76 -6.50 36.92
N GLY A 596 -13.43 -5.36 36.77
CA GLY A 596 -14.56 -4.93 37.60
C GLY A 596 -14.15 -4.30 38.94
N SER A 597 -12.86 -4.04 39.18
CA SER A 597 -12.39 -3.36 40.39
C SER A 597 -12.61 -1.85 40.34
N SER A 598 -12.99 -1.23 41.46
CA SER A 598 -13.16 0.22 41.55
C SER A 598 -11.81 0.93 41.68
N TRP A 599 -11.67 2.08 41.02
CA TRP A 599 -10.50 2.94 41.18
C TRP A 599 -10.35 3.40 42.63
N LEU A 600 -9.14 3.27 43.18
CA LEU A 600 -8.84 3.73 44.53
C LEU A 600 -8.79 5.26 44.56
N GLU A 601 -9.52 5.89 45.49
CA GLU A 601 -9.58 7.36 45.66
C GLU A 601 -8.19 8.01 45.86
N GLU A 602 -7.20 7.25 46.35
CA GLU A 602 -5.82 7.73 46.53
C GLU A 602 -5.06 7.99 45.21
N ASN A 603 -5.58 7.49 44.08
CA ASN A 603 -4.99 7.69 42.75
C ASN A 603 -5.62 8.85 41.98
N TRP A 604 -6.56 9.57 42.59
CA TRP A 604 -7.21 10.73 41.98
C TRP A 604 -6.48 12.01 42.36
N ASP A 605 -6.10 12.79 41.36
CA ASP A 605 -5.65 14.16 41.53
C ASP A 605 -6.82 15.09 41.21
N GLU A 606 -7.11 16.04 42.10
CA GLU A 606 -8.25 16.95 41.99
C GLU A 606 -7.77 18.39 41.89
N PHE A 607 -8.24 19.07 40.85
CA PHE A 607 -8.05 20.49 40.65
C PHE A 607 -9.35 21.23 40.97
N GLU A 608 -9.36 22.00 42.06
CA GLU A 608 -10.46 22.91 42.36
C GLU A 608 -10.38 24.16 41.46
N ILE A 609 -11.48 24.47 40.80
CA ILE A 609 -11.64 25.72 40.05
C ILE A 609 -12.16 26.76 41.04
N ASP A 610 -11.39 27.82 41.24
CA ASP A 610 -11.71 28.84 42.24
C ASP A 610 -13.00 29.56 41.79
N GLY A 611 -14.05 29.45 42.60
CA GLY A 611 -15.40 29.83 42.18
C GLY A 611 -15.58 31.34 41.89
N PRO A 612 -16.83 31.78 41.73
CA PRO A 612 -17.52 32.14 40.48
C PRO A 612 -16.86 33.29 39.65
N GLY A 613 -15.53 33.29 39.49
CA GLY A 613 -14.74 34.41 38.96
C GLY A 613 -14.66 34.61 37.44
N GLY A 614 -15.33 33.79 36.62
CA GLY A 614 -15.25 33.92 35.17
C GLY A 614 -13.96 33.38 34.55
N GLU A 615 -13.26 32.49 35.25
CA GLU A 615 -12.14 31.73 34.72
C GLU A 615 -12.65 30.77 33.64
N ILE A 616 -12.13 30.91 32.41
CA ILE A 616 -12.44 30.02 31.29
C ILE A 616 -11.26 29.05 31.15
N ILE A 617 -11.54 27.75 31.26
CA ILE A 617 -10.57 26.69 30.97
C ILE A 617 -10.16 26.82 29.50
N GLU A 618 -8.91 27.18 29.23
CA GLU A 618 -8.36 27.19 27.87
C GLU A 618 -7.76 25.85 27.48
N GLU A 619 -7.09 25.19 28.43
CA GLU A 619 -6.34 23.97 28.19
C GLU A 619 -6.32 23.13 29.47
N ILE A 620 -6.43 21.82 29.30
CA ILE A 620 -6.21 20.83 30.35
C ILE A 620 -5.01 20.00 29.91
N GLY A 621 -3.92 20.08 30.68
CA GLY A 621 -2.65 19.42 30.38
C GLY A 621 -2.02 18.81 31.62
N TRP A 622 -0.77 18.37 31.49
CA TRP A 622 -0.01 17.77 32.59
C TRP A 622 1.41 18.33 32.61
N ILE A 623 1.95 18.58 33.80
CA ILE A 623 3.34 19.02 33.93
C ILE A 623 4.24 17.79 33.95
N GLU A 624 4.97 17.59 32.86
CA GLU A 624 6.09 16.65 32.81
C GLU A 624 7.36 17.29 33.38
N SER A 625 7.98 16.62 34.36
CA SER A 625 9.37 16.90 34.67
C SER A 625 10.24 16.21 33.61
N TYR A 626 11.13 16.94 32.91
CA TYR A 626 12.05 16.37 31.90
C TYR A 626 12.61 15.00 32.32
N GLY A 627 12.14 13.92 31.67
CA GLY A 627 12.56 12.54 31.91
C GLY A 627 11.95 11.85 33.15
N GLY A 628 10.82 12.34 33.66
CA GLY A 628 10.12 11.78 34.82
C GLY A 628 8.59 11.81 34.67
N CYS A 629 7.93 10.98 35.48
CA CYS A 629 6.50 10.73 35.46
C CYS A 629 5.63 12.03 35.58
N PRO A 630 4.46 12.11 34.92
CA PRO A 630 3.43 13.12 35.16
C PRO A 630 3.15 13.28 36.65
N GLN A 631 3.32 14.49 37.20
CA GLN A 631 3.19 14.72 38.64
C GLN A 631 1.85 15.35 39.03
N HIS A 632 1.28 16.23 38.19
CA HIS A 632 0.09 17.01 38.52
C HIS A 632 -0.75 17.37 37.29
N LEU A 633 -2.08 17.38 37.46
CA LEU A 633 -3.02 17.96 36.50
C LEU A 633 -2.80 19.47 36.40
N HIS A 634 -2.71 20.01 35.19
CA HIS A 634 -2.57 21.44 34.93
C HIS A 634 -3.77 21.96 34.14
N VAL A 635 -4.30 23.12 34.54
CA VAL A 635 -5.40 23.79 33.84
C VAL A 635 -4.98 25.23 33.57
N SER A 636 -4.97 25.63 32.29
CA SER A 636 -4.64 27.00 31.83
C SER A 636 -5.90 27.87 31.80
N PHE A 637 -5.80 29.14 32.19
CA PHE A 637 -6.92 30.10 32.18
C PHE A 637 -6.59 31.38 31.43
N MET A 638 -7.57 31.90 30.66
CA MET A 638 -7.50 33.24 30.09
C MET A 638 -7.89 34.28 31.15
N ASN A 639 -6.93 35.12 31.59
CA ASN A 639 -7.24 36.28 32.41
C ASN A 639 -7.72 37.43 31.52
N HIS A 640 -9.02 37.71 31.50
CA HIS A 640 -9.47 39.02 31.04
C HIS A 640 -9.12 40.07 32.11
N PRO A 641 -8.36 41.13 31.79
CA PRO A 641 -8.37 42.32 32.64
C PRO A 641 -9.77 42.94 32.53
N VAL A 642 -10.39 43.09 33.69
CA VAL A 642 -11.73 43.70 33.93
C VAL A 642 -11.95 44.98 33.15
#